data_AF-A0A1G5RVJ2-F1
#
_entry.id   AF-A0A1G5RVJ2-F1
#
_cell.length_a   1.000
_cell.length_b   1.000
_cell.length_c   1.000
_cell.angle_alpha   90.00
_cell.angle_beta   90.00
_cell.angle_gamma   90.00
#
_symmetry.space_group_name_H-M   'P 1'
#
loop_
_entity.id
_entity.type
_entity.pdbx_description
1 polymer ?
#
loop_
_entity_poly.entity_id
_entity_poly.type
_entity_poly.pdbx_seq_one_letter_code
_entity_poly.pdbx_strand_id
1 'polypeptide(L)'
;MKKQKADYHTLKIPTALYISLIILALSLLTLTGCNRNTLSPAPPPAPEQNSGDFQGIPEALEKEIEDRNNLKERVLATYAFYKGKATIMDDSIIKGESERDELSGSGDHLFESEDVLIYDPKTRQVYLIARALYYSGEDRIIYTDLITGFSDKETMSYSGELYEVYGTGQLVKKELMDASASTQGSEGFDTSAGNTSSSSDSADGPQSPLLATSNYELLFPLNPIRMRPEDKVILTNPPTQNLYWVTLSSTRTDSAQVTSLSNQPDEVSYEVLNLIPGLPDIYTQRTYNQSLTTMAQLTNGLYGFPSGAFECEYVKITYEEAMASVEEIREAKADQETYEALAKNRVEAWQETAKLGDAMKGMADASSVLSNYPNSSDGIEYASDPNRALRDADALVTDPDVPSQLDRLDGLGGDGLQASQSSGEPESSGTPRSLENFVLETSGDPDAGTEQQRLSVSYGGALPELISVFEAYSKAAADMKVQLSLLQAMAPITADTDPAQVIPVLEAFSDARDDLTAAAAKSTSLLNALHTILSRLSLEEEPEAEVEYGQLNVLYDLWANAEAEGNASVDLDSDMALPEDYPLDVVPLPKNAAIVIYESLSEGGVSSGHSLTLKTTAAPAEISAYYTTVFADSEDIEVMNMGEMTIFSGQRGDCEVSVMVTANSLGGTEKSMVQITLIN
;
A
#
# COMPACT_ATOMS: atom_id res chain seq x y z
N MET A 1 45.26 39.57 -2.23
CA MET A 1 43.88 39.21 -1.84
C MET A 1 43.94 37.85 -1.14
N LYS A 2 43.63 37.81 0.17
CA LYS A 2 43.58 36.57 0.95
C LYS A 2 42.19 35.96 0.75
N LYS A 3 42.10 34.75 0.20
CA LYS A 3 40.85 33.98 0.14
C LYS A 3 40.51 33.50 1.55
N GLN A 4 39.38 33.95 2.07
CA GLN A 4 38.79 33.49 3.32
C GLN A 4 37.93 32.27 2.96
N LYS A 5 38.30 31.08 3.45
CA LYS A 5 37.43 29.89 3.37
C LYS A 5 36.29 30.11 4.37
N ALA A 6 35.06 30.01 3.89
CA ALA A 6 33.89 29.90 4.75
C ALA A 6 33.83 28.47 5.26
N ASP A 7 33.89 28.30 6.59
CA ASP A 7 33.64 27.03 7.25
C ASP A 7 32.13 26.79 7.24
N TYR A 8 31.70 25.76 6.52
CA TYR A 8 30.34 25.25 6.61
C TYR A 8 30.24 24.40 7.88
N HIS A 9 29.44 24.85 8.83
CA HIS A 9 29.00 24.02 9.94
C HIS A 9 27.97 23.03 9.42
N THR A 10 28.38 21.76 9.28
CA THR A 10 27.48 20.63 9.07
C THR A 10 26.59 20.46 10.29
N LEU A 11 25.28 20.58 10.10
CA LEU A 11 24.27 20.23 11.09
C LEU A 11 24.35 18.71 11.31
N LYS A 12 24.92 18.27 12.43
CA LYS A 12 24.91 16.86 12.82
C LYS A 12 23.53 16.54 13.41
N ILE A 13 22.71 15.83 12.65
CA ILE A 13 21.50 15.20 13.20
C ILE A 13 21.96 14.10 14.16
N PRO A 14 21.45 14.01 15.41
CA PRO A 14 21.82 12.96 16.34
C PRO A 14 21.46 11.58 15.79
N THR A 15 22.39 10.63 15.83
CA THR A 15 22.23 9.28 15.30
C THR A 15 21.00 8.55 15.86
N ALA A 16 20.64 8.80 17.12
CA ALA A 16 19.42 8.25 17.73
C ALA A 16 18.11 8.78 17.14
N LEU A 17 18.07 10.01 16.64
CA LEU A 17 16.89 10.56 15.98
C LEU A 17 16.67 9.90 14.60
N TYR A 18 17.78 9.59 13.92
CA TYR A 18 17.79 8.84 12.65
C TYR A 18 17.36 7.38 12.84
N ILE A 19 17.87 6.71 13.88
CA ILE A 19 17.48 5.33 14.23
C ILE A 19 16.00 5.28 14.67
N SER A 20 15.52 6.26 15.45
CA SER A 20 14.11 6.31 15.89
C SER A 20 13.13 6.49 14.71
N LEU A 21 13.50 7.27 13.69
CA LEU A 21 12.68 7.45 12.47
C LEU A 21 12.63 6.19 11.60
N ILE A 22 13.72 5.42 11.54
CA ILE A 22 13.78 4.13 10.83
C ILE A 22 12.96 3.07 11.57
N ILE A 23 13.08 2.99 12.90
CA ILE A 23 12.29 2.07 13.73
C ILE A 23 10.79 2.44 13.67
N LEU A 24 10.42 3.73 13.61
CA LEU A 24 9.03 4.17 13.40
C LEU A 24 8.46 3.69 12.05
N ALA A 25 9.26 3.74 10.98
CA ALA A 25 8.85 3.23 9.68
C ALA A 25 8.69 1.70 9.68
N LEU A 26 9.51 0.99 10.45
CA LEU A 26 9.51 -0.48 10.56
C LEU A 26 8.43 -1.03 11.52
N SER A 27 8.11 -0.35 12.62
CA SER A 27 7.11 -0.80 13.61
C SER A 27 5.65 -0.61 13.16
N LEU A 28 5.42 0.24 12.15
CA LEU A 28 4.11 0.36 11.48
C LEU A 28 3.81 -0.83 10.53
N LEU A 29 4.78 -1.71 10.27
CA LEU A 29 4.69 -2.79 9.26
C LEU A 29 4.51 -4.21 9.84
N THR A 30 4.62 -4.43 11.16
CA THR A 30 4.63 -5.79 11.77
C THR A 30 3.26 -6.32 12.19
N LEU A 31 2.18 -5.84 11.57
CA LEU A 31 0.81 -6.30 11.82
C LEU A 31 0.46 -7.54 11.00
N THR A 32 0.81 -8.74 11.48
CA THR A 32 -0.02 -9.98 11.48
C THR A 32 0.83 -11.19 11.86
N GLY A 33 0.44 -11.93 12.91
CA GLY A 33 0.97 -13.28 13.16
C GLY A 33 0.63 -13.86 14.53
N CYS A 34 -0.45 -14.64 14.63
CA CYS A 34 -0.76 -15.45 15.82
C CYS A 34 -0.37 -16.91 15.56
N ASN A 35 0.52 -17.46 16.39
CA ASN A 35 1.00 -18.83 16.30
C ASN A 35 0.15 -19.77 17.18
N ARG A 36 -0.38 -20.87 16.63
CA ARG A 36 -1.00 -21.97 17.42
C ARG A 36 -0.41 -23.32 17.03
N ASN A 37 0.27 -23.93 18.00
CA ASN A 37 0.65 -25.34 18.01
C ASN A 37 -0.57 -26.25 17.88
N THR A 38 -0.59 -27.21 16.95
CA THR A 38 -1.23 -28.51 17.20
C THR A 38 -0.74 -29.67 16.35
N LEU A 39 -0.85 -30.85 16.96
CA LEU A 39 -0.43 -32.18 16.53
C LEU A 39 -1.22 -32.72 15.32
N SER A 40 -0.49 -33.39 14.43
CA SER A 40 -1.00 -34.09 13.23
C SER A 40 -1.81 -35.37 13.56
N PRO A 41 -3.01 -35.57 12.98
CA PRO A 41 -3.65 -36.87 12.88
C PRO A 41 -3.45 -37.52 11.49
N ALA A 42 -3.45 -38.85 11.47
CA ALA A 42 -3.21 -39.68 10.28
C ALA A 42 -4.38 -39.64 9.27
N PRO A 43 -4.11 -39.81 7.96
CA PRO A 43 -5.10 -39.63 6.89
C PRO A 43 -6.16 -40.74 6.85
N PRO A 44 -7.43 -40.42 6.48
CA PRO A 44 -8.45 -41.42 6.22
C PRO A 44 -8.29 -42.06 4.82
N PRO A 45 -8.83 -43.27 4.60
CA PRO A 45 -8.71 -43.99 3.33
C PRO A 45 -9.62 -43.39 2.24
N ALA A 46 -9.12 -43.47 0.99
CA ALA A 46 -9.75 -42.92 -0.21
C ALA A 46 -11.15 -43.50 -0.52
N PRO A 47 -12.11 -42.67 -0.98
CA PRO A 47 -13.43 -43.15 -1.36
C PRO A 47 -13.44 -43.77 -2.76
N GLU A 48 -14.22 -44.85 -2.90
CA GLU A 48 -14.45 -45.58 -4.15
C GLU A 48 -15.24 -44.73 -5.17
N GLN A 49 -14.72 -44.65 -6.40
CA GLN A 49 -15.33 -43.99 -7.53
C GLN A 49 -16.63 -44.70 -7.97
N ASN A 50 -17.77 -44.03 -7.79
CA ASN A 50 -19.02 -44.38 -8.45
C ASN A 50 -19.26 -43.45 -9.64
N SER A 51 -19.07 -43.97 -10.86
CA SER A 51 -19.43 -43.30 -12.11
C SER A 51 -20.93 -43.45 -12.37
N GLY A 52 -21.71 -42.48 -11.91
CA GLY A 52 -23.12 -42.32 -12.30
C GLY A 52 -23.25 -41.17 -13.31
N ASP A 53 -23.74 -41.47 -14.51
CA ASP A 53 -24.15 -40.47 -15.50
C ASP A 53 -25.17 -39.49 -14.87
N PHE A 54 -24.78 -38.23 -14.65
CA PHE A 54 -25.68 -37.19 -14.16
C PHE A 54 -26.10 -36.23 -15.28
N GLN A 55 -27.42 -36.09 -15.41
CA GLN A 55 -28.11 -35.22 -16.36
C GLN A 55 -28.32 -33.82 -15.76
N GLY A 56 -27.84 -32.79 -16.47
CA GLY A 56 -28.38 -31.41 -16.43
C GLY A 56 -28.08 -30.58 -15.18
N ILE A 57 -27.60 -29.34 -15.39
CA ILE A 57 -27.62 -28.32 -14.35
C ILE A 57 -29.10 -28.13 -13.92
N PRO A 58 -29.42 -28.13 -12.62
CA PRO A 58 -30.79 -27.88 -12.18
C PRO A 58 -31.27 -26.53 -12.70
N GLU A 59 -32.43 -26.50 -13.35
CA GLU A 59 -33.07 -25.29 -13.94
C GLU A 59 -33.17 -24.12 -12.93
N ALA A 60 -33.17 -24.42 -11.62
CA ALA A 60 -33.15 -23.43 -10.55
C ALA A 60 -31.82 -22.66 -10.45
N LEU A 61 -30.68 -23.31 -10.67
CA LEU A 61 -29.35 -22.67 -10.58
C LEU A 61 -29.07 -21.81 -11.81
N GLU A 62 -29.45 -22.28 -13.00
CA GLU A 62 -29.37 -21.46 -14.22
C GLU A 62 -30.16 -20.16 -14.06
N LYS A 63 -31.36 -20.26 -13.47
CA LYS A 63 -32.19 -19.11 -13.16
C LYS A 63 -31.57 -18.18 -12.11
N GLU A 64 -30.93 -18.71 -11.07
CA GLU A 64 -30.24 -17.88 -10.06
C GLU A 64 -29.04 -17.13 -10.65
N ILE A 65 -28.25 -17.79 -11.50
CA ILE A 65 -27.14 -17.16 -12.22
C ILE A 65 -27.67 -16.06 -13.16
N GLU A 66 -28.77 -16.33 -13.88
CA GLU A 66 -29.43 -15.36 -14.74
C GLU A 66 -29.95 -14.15 -13.93
N ASP A 67 -30.65 -14.39 -12.82
CA ASP A 67 -31.15 -13.34 -11.93
C ASP A 67 -30.01 -12.49 -11.33
N ARG A 68 -28.88 -13.12 -10.99
CA ARG A 68 -27.66 -12.45 -10.51
C ARG A 68 -27.03 -11.56 -11.58
N ASN A 69 -26.88 -12.08 -12.80
CA ASN A 69 -26.35 -11.31 -13.93
C ASN A 69 -27.28 -10.14 -14.29
N ASN A 70 -28.59 -10.37 -14.32
CA ASN A 70 -29.59 -9.34 -14.53
C ASN A 70 -29.57 -8.26 -13.43
N LEU A 71 -29.25 -8.63 -12.18
CA LEU A 71 -29.08 -7.66 -11.10
C LEU A 71 -27.80 -6.84 -11.28
N LYS A 72 -26.68 -7.48 -11.62
CA LYS A 72 -25.42 -6.80 -11.96
C LYS A 72 -25.60 -5.80 -13.09
N GLU A 73 -26.22 -6.21 -14.20
CA GLU A 73 -26.51 -5.33 -15.33
C GLU A 73 -27.41 -4.15 -14.94
N ARG A 74 -28.44 -4.39 -14.12
CA ARG A 74 -29.30 -3.32 -13.61
C ARG A 74 -28.55 -2.32 -12.75
N VAL A 75 -27.66 -2.78 -11.87
CA VAL A 75 -26.86 -1.88 -11.02
C VAL A 75 -25.89 -1.09 -11.88
N LEU A 76 -25.13 -1.74 -12.76
CA LEU A 76 -24.19 -1.08 -13.68
C LEU A 76 -24.88 -0.06 -14.59
N ALA A 77 -26.11 -0.33 -15.04
CA ALA A 77 -26.90 0.58 -15.86
C ALA A 77 -27.30 1.89 -15.13
N THR A 78 -27.18 1.96 -13.80
CA THR A 78 -27.41 3.21 -13.05
C THR A 78 -26.21 4.14 -13.03
N TYR A 79 -25.01 3.64 -13.33
CA TYR A 79 -23.78 4.40 -13.38
C TYR A 79 -23.46 4.84 -14.82
N ALA A 80 -22.62 5.86 -14.95
CA ALA A 80 -22.07 6.24 -16.24
C ALA A 80 -20.54 6.33 -16.14
N PHE A 81 -19.85 5.66 -17.04
CA PHE A 81 -18.40 5.63 -17.11
C PHE A 81 -17.92 6.56 -18.22
N TYR A 82 -16.79 7.22 -17.99
CA TYR A 82 -16.15 8.07 -18.98
C TYR A 82 -14.65 7.79 -19.04
N LYS A 83 -14.06 7.89 -20.22
CA LYS A 83 -12.61 7.97 -20.43
C LYS A 83 -12.29 9.23 -21.20
N GLY A 84 -11.17 9.84 -20.89
CA GLY A 84 -10.74 11.00 -21.65
C GLY A 84 -9.55 11.68 -21.05
N LYS A 85 -9.32 12.91 -21.49
CA LYS A 85 -8.11 13.66 -21.17
C LYS A 85 -8.47 15.04 -20.64
N ALA A 86 -7.70 15.50 -19.67
CA ALA A 86 -7.63 16.91 -19.34
C ALA A 86 -6.21 17.41 -19.49
N THR A 87 -6.08 18.56 -20.14
CA THR A 87 -4.82 19.20 -20.45
C THR A 87 -4.80 20.58 -19.84
N ILE A 88 -3.73 20.89 -19.14
CA ILE A 88 -3.37 22.22 -18.69
C ILE A 88 -2.12 22.65 -19.41
N MET A 89 -2.20 23.82 -20.04
CA MET A 89 -1.06 24.54 -20.59
C MET A 89 -0.86 25.79 -19.76
N ASP A 90 0.25 25.86 -19.03
CA ASP A 90 0.63 26.96 -18.15
C ASP A 90 1.80 27.73 -18.74
N ASP A 91 1.62 29.05 -18.92
CA ASP A 91 2.70 29.99 -19.15
C ASP A 91 3.10 30.59 -17.80
N SER A 92 4.34 30.33 -17.38
CA SER A 92 4.93 30.85 -16.16
C SER A 92 5.72 32.13 -16.47
N ILE A 93 5.56 33.17 -15.64
CA ILE A 93 6.47 34.32 -15.60
C ILE A 93 6.99 34.41 -14.19
N ILE A 94 8.29 34.18 -14.01
CA ILE A 94 8.97 34.19 -12.72
C ILE A 94 9.58 35.58 -12.53
N LYS A 95 9.31 36.22 -11.38
CA LYS A 95 10.01 37.43 -10.95
C LYS A 95 10.33 37.33 -9.46
N GLY A 96 11.60 37.42 -9.08
CA GLY A 96 11.99 37.59 -7.68
C GLY A 96 12.30 39.05 -7.42
N GLU A 97 11.68 39.64 -6.40
CA GLU A 97 12.14 40.92 -5.86
C GLU A 97 13.07 40.67 -4.68
N SER A 98 14.36 40.91 -4.91
CA SER A 98 15.36 41.08 -3.86
C SER A 98 15.90 42.51 -3.98
N GLU A 99 16.20 43.17 -2.85
CA GLU A 99 16.84 44.50 -2.88
C GLU A 99 18.24 44.48 -3.53
N ARG A 100 18.82 43.30 -3.74
CA ARG A 100 20.20 43.10 -4.21
C ARG A 100 20.30 42.36 -5.54
N ASP A 101 19.32 41.50 -5.82
CA ASP A 101 19.34 40.58 -6.96
C ASP A 101 18.02 40.69 -7.71
N GLU A 102 18.08 40.77 -9.04
CA GLU A 102 16.92 40.61 -9.90
C GLU A 102 16.88 39.17 -10.40
N LEU A 103 15.82 38.45 -10.02
CA LEU A 103 15.48 37.17 -10.63
C LEU A 103 14.35 37.40 -11.62
N SER A 104 14.52 36.96 -12.86
CA SER A 104 13.43 36.95 -13.83
C SER A 104 13.47 35.69 -14.65
N GLY A 105 12.32 35.20 -15.08
CA GLY A 105 12.25 34.01 -15.91
C GLY A 105 10.90 33.84 -16.54
N SER A 106 10.84 32.86 -17.42
CA SER A 106 9.60 32.40 -18.02
C SER A 106 9.74 30.92 -18.38
N GLY A 107 8.65 30.20 -18.32
CA GLY A 107 8.58 28.86 -18.86
C GLY A 107 7.18 28.50 -19.31
N ASP A 108 7.13 27.37 -19.97
CA ASP A 108 5.92 26.71 -20.41
C ASP A 108 5.84 25.33 -19.73
N HIS A 109 4.66 25.02 -19.20
CA HIS A 109 4.39 23.73 -18.59
C HIS A 109 3.15 23.11 -19.24
N LEU A 110 3.23 21.82 -19.49
CA LEU A 110 2.15 20.97 -19.95
C LEU A 110 1.89 19.94 -18.86
N PHE A 111 0.67 19.96 -18.32
CA PHE A 111 0.15 18.91 -17.46
C PHE A 111 -1.00 18.22 -18.18
N GLU A 112 -0.98 16.89 -18.24
CA GLU A 112 -2.03 16.09 -18.85
C GLU A 112 -2.48 15.00 -17.90
N SER A 113 -3.79 14.75 -17.85
CA SER A 113 -4.44 13.75 -17.03
C SER A 113 -5.35 12.91 -17.92
N GLU A 114 -4.96 11.67 -18.19
CA GLU A 114 -5.81 10.69 -18.84
C GLU A 114 -6.64 9.98 -17.76
N ASP A 115 -7.94 10.28 -17.70
CA ASP A 115 -8.80 9.85 -16.60
C ASP A 115 -9.75 8.73 -17.03
N VAL A 116 -10.00 7.82 -16.11
CA VAL A 116 -11.17 6.93 -16.11
C VAL A 116 -12.09 7.34 -14.96
N LEU A 117 -13.32 7.73 -15.31
CA LEU A 117 -14.27 8.37 -14.41
C LEU A 117 -15.55 7.55 -14.26
N ILE A 118 -16.20 7.71 -13.11
CA ILE A 118 -17.56 7.22 -12.87
C ILE A 118 -18.45 8.28 -12.27
N TYR A 119 -19.64 8.44 -12.84
CA TYR A 119 -20.73 9.20 -12.24
C TYR A 119 -21.56 8.30 -11.32
N ASP A 120 -21.64 8.69 -10.04
CA ASP A 120 -22.51 8.05 -9.05
C ASP A 120 -23.85 8.81 -8.96
N PRO A 121 -24.99 8.19 -9.33
CA PRO A 121 -26.29 8.84 -9.22
C PRO A 121 -26.73 9.13 -7.76
N LYS A 122 -26.17 8.44 -6.76
CA LYS A 122 -26.53 8.65 -5.35
C LYS A 122 -25.94 9.93 -4.80
N THR A 123 -24.64 10.13 -4.98
CA THR A 123 -23.91 11.33 -4.51
C THR A 123 -23.94 12.46 -5.52
N ARG A 124 -24.30 12.16 -6.79
CA ARG A 124 -24.29 13.07 -7.94
C ARG A 124 -22.91 13.67 -8.20
N GLN A 125 -21.87 12.92 -7.88
CA GLN A 125 -20.47 13.28 -8.12
C GLN A 125 -19.90 12.44 -9.25
N VAL A 126 -18.85 12.96 -9.89
CA VAL A 126 -18.01 12.19 -10.82
C VAL A 126 -16.68 11.92 -10.13
N TYR A 127 -16.38 10.65 -9.89
CA TYR A 127 -15.18 10.17 -9.21
C TYR A 127 -14.13 9.67 -10.20
N LEU A 128 -12.85 9.81 -9.83
CA LEU A 128 -11.72 9.16 -10.48
C LEU A 128 -11.66 7.68 -10.06
N ILE A 129 -11.60 6.77 -11.02
CA ILE A 129 -11.33 5.34 -10.76
C ILE A 129 -9.85 5.06 -11.02
N ALA A 130 -9.31 5.59 -12.12
CA ALA A 130 -7.90 5.53 -12.45
C ALA A 130 -7.49 6.78 -13.24
N ARG A 131 -6.20 7.11 -13.25
CA ARG A 131 -5.63 8.12 -14.14
C ARG A 131 -4.15 7.90 -14.44
N ALA A 132 -3.71 8.39 -15.60
CA ALA A 132 -2.31 8.59 -15.93
C ALA A 132 -2.02 10.09 -16.04
N LEU A 133 -1.01 10.55 -15.31
CA LEU A 133 -0.59 11.95 -15.25
C LEU A 133 0.75 12.11 -15.97
N TYR A 134 0.83 13.15 -16.80
CA TYR A 134 2.03 13.53 -17.51
C TYR A 134 2.34 14.99 -17.21
N TYR A 135 3.59 15.28 -16.84
CA TYR A 135 4.07 16.64 -16.63
C TYR A 135 5.32 16.87 -17.46
N SER A 136 5.37 17.98 -18.18
CA SER A 136 6.59 18.43 -18.85
C SER A 136 6.67 19.94 -18.86
N GLY A 137 7.87 20.50 -18.87
CA GLY A 137 8.05 21.93 -19.04
C GLY A 137 9.50 22.38 -19.00
N GLU A 138 9.74 23.63 -19.40
CA GLU A 138 11.06 24.24 -19.37
C GLU A 138 10.95 25.67 -18.84
N ASP A 139 11.57 25.94 -17.69
CA ASP A 139 11.76 27.29 -17.18
C ASP A 139 13.14 27.83 -17.56
N ARG A 140 13.16 29.07 -18.04
CA ARG A 140 14.38 29.83 -18.28
C ARG A 140 14.51 30.93 -17.26
N ILE A 141 15.48 30.79 -16.37
CA ILE A 141 15.71 31.72 -15.27
C ILE A 141 16.97 32.54 -15.54
N ILE A 142 16.86 33.84 -15.34
CA ILE A 142 17.92 34.83 -15.46
C ILE A 142 18.16 35.41 -14.06
N TYR A 143 19.36 35.20 -13.57
CA TYR A 143 19.86 35.77 -12.32
C TYR A 143 20.69 37.00 -12.66
N THR A 144 20.40 38.14 -12.05
CA THR A 144 21.20 39.37 -12.21
C THR A 144 21.56 39.93 -10.84
N ASP A 145 22.83 39.88 -10.48
CA ASP A 145 23.36 40.57 -9.30
C ASP A 145 23.57 42.04 -9.65
N LEU A 146 22.76 42.92 -9.05
CA LEU A 146 22.76 44.35 -9.36
C LEU A 146 24.03 45.06 -8.86
N ILE A 147 24.73 44.50 -7.88
CA ILE A 147 25.93 45.09 -7.27
C ILE A 147 27.16 44.78 -8.13
N THR A 148 27.30 43.53 -8.56
CA THR A 148 28.46 43.11 -9.36
C THR A 148 28.23 43.29 -10.86
N GLY A 149 26.97 43.42 -11.30
CA GLY A 149 26.59 43.41 -12.71
C GLY A 149 26.73 42.03 -13.36
N PHE A 150 26.92 40.98 -12.56
CA PHE A 150 26.96 39.61 -13.04
C PHE A 150 25.55 39.17 -13.43
N SER A 151 25.43 38.56 -14.60
CA SER A 151 24.18 37.94 -15.05
C SER A 151 24.47 36.53 -15.55
N ASP A 152 23.65 35.58 -15.13
CA ASP A 152 23.71 34.20 -15.59
C ASP A 152 22.32 33.67 -15.95
N LYS A 153 22.31 32.61 -16.74
CA LYS A 153 21.09 31.96 -17.20
C LYS A 153 21.10 30.49 -16.79
N GLU A 154 19.96 30.02 -16.36
CA GLU A 154 19.73 28.65 -15.97
C GLU A 154 18.50 28.15 -16.71
N THR A 155 18.56 26.90 -17.18
CA THR A 155 17.42 26.20 -17.74
C THR A 155 17.06 25.09 -16.78
N MET A 156 15.81 25.08 -16.35
CA MET A 156 15.22 24.08 -15.50
C MET A 156 14.23 23.29 -16.35
N SER A 157 14.42 21.98 -16.42
CA SER A 157 13.54 21.08 -17.16
C SER A 157 12.75 20.23 -16.18
N TYR A 158 11.46 20.10 -16.46
CA TYR A 158 10.52 19.33 -15.66
C TYR A 158 10.02 18.15 -16.48
N SER A 159 9.99 16.97 -15.88
CA SER A 159 9.36 15.80 -16.46
C SER A 159 8.83 14.88 -15.37
N GLY A 160 7.60 14.40 -15.50
CA GLY A 160 7.03 13.44 -14.58
C GLY A 160 5.96 12.60 -15.26
N GLU A 161 5.87 11.35 -14.83
CA GLU A 161 4.77 10.45 -15.16
C GLU A 161 4.28 9.82 -13.86
N LEU A 162 2.96 9.73 -13.68
CA LEU A 162 2.37 9.14 -12.48
C LEU A 162 1.06 8.43 -12.82
N TYR A 163 0.96 7.16 -12.45
CA TYR A 163 -0.20 6.32 -12.71
C TYR A 163 -0.88 5.97 -11.37
N GLU A 164 -2.19 6.20 -11.29
CA GLU A 164 -2.95 6.05 -10.05
C GLU A 164 -4.24 5.27 -10.30
N VAL A 165 -4.54 4.35 -9.37
CA VAL A 165 -5.79 3.58 -9.33
C VAL A 165 -6.38 3.76 -7.94
N TYR A 166 -7.60 4.30 -7.87
CA TYR A 166 -8.23 4.74 -6.62
C TYR A 166 -9.29 3.77 -6.09
N GLY A 167 -9.73 2.85 -6.94
CA GLY A 167 -10.64 1.77 -6.59
C GLY A 167 -10.74 0.80 -7.75
N THR A 168 -11.17 -0.43 -7.48
CA THR A 168 -11.27 -1.45 -8.53
C THR A 168 -12.44 -1.18 -9.48
N GLY A 169 -13.39 -0.31 -9.11
CA GLY A 169 -14.66 -0.17 -9.82
C GLY A 169 -15.48 -1.47 -9.83
N GLN A 170 -15.06 -2.49 -9.07
CA GLN A 170 -15.68 -3.79 -9.06
C GLN A 170 -16.94 -3.77 -8.22
N LEU A 171 -17.94 -4.48 -8.74
CA LEU A 171 -19.24 -4.65 -8.13
C LEU A 171 -19.13 -5.55 -6.90
N VAL A 172 -19.19 -4.98 -5.69
CA VAL A 172 -19.09 -5.74 -4.44
C VAL A 172 -20.48 -6.20 -4.03
N LYS A 173 -20.61 -7.48 -3.65
CA LYS A 173 -21.83 -8.02 -3.05
C LYS A 173 -21.89 -7.53 -1.60
N LYS A 174 -22.88 -6.69 -1.28
CA LYS A 174 -23.15 -6.30 0.11
C LYS A 174 -23.86 -7.46 0.79
N GLU A 175 -23.16 -8.15 1.68
CA GLU A 175 -23.82 -9.01 2.63
C GLU A 175 -24.68 -8.13 3.53
N LEU A 176 -26.01 -8.32 3.46
CA LEU A 176 -26.91 -7.75 4.45
C LEU A 176 -26.56 -8.46 5.76
N MET A 177 -25.73 -7.82 6.60
CA MET A 177 -25.65 -8.21 7.99
C MET A 177 -27.07 -8.19 8.53
N ASP A 178 -27.55 -9.37 8.91
CA ASP A 178 -28.90 -9.59 9.40
C ASP A 178 -29.13 -8.67 10.61
N ALA A 179 -29.83 -7.56 10.38
CA ALA A 179 -30.20 -6.60 11.41
C ALA A 179 -31.16 -7.20 12.47
N SER A 180 -31.51 -8.47 12.32
CA SER A 180 -32.32 -9.27 13.23
C SER A 180 -31.58 -9.72 14.51
N ALA A 181 -30.25 -9.59 14.59
CA ALA A 181 -29.48 -10.02 15.77
C ALA A 181 -29.47 -9.01 16.95
N SER A 182 -29.94 -7.77 16.80
CA SER A 182 -29.81 -6.73 17.84
C SER A 182 -31.07 -6.46 18.69
N THR A 183 -32.15 -7.25 18.54
CA THR A 183 -33.42 -7.02 19.28
C THR A 183 -33.77 -8.11 20.30
N GLN A 184 -32.80 -8.78 20.91
CA GLN A 184 -33.04 -9.60 22.10
C GLN A 184 -32.01 -9.29 23.19
N GLY A 185 -32.37 -8.37 24.10
CA GLY A 185 -31.51 -8.03 25.24
C GLY A 185 -31.94 -6.78 26.01
N SER A 186 -33.24 -6.63 26.28
CA SER A 186 -33.73 -5.59 27.21
C SER A 186 -34.99 -6.08 27.91
N GLU A 187 -34.82 -7.06 28.82
CA GLU A 187 -35.78 -7.31 29.88
C GLU A 187 -35.36 -6.51 31.12
N GLY A 188 -36.29 -5.70 31.64
CA GLY A 188 -36.27 -5.29 33.05
C GLY A 188 -36.66 -3.85 33.36
N PHE A 189 -37.95 -3.48 33.24
CA PHE A 189 -38.64 -2.88 34.39
C PHE A 189 -40.18 -2.89 34.24
N ASP A 190 -40.81 -3.35 35.31
CA ASP A 190 -42.23 -3.59 35.53
C ASP A 190 -43.02 -2.29 35.76
N THR A 191 -44.27 -2.18 35.28
CA THR A 191 -45.46 -1.91 36.12
C THR A 191 -46.77 -1.82 35.33
N SER A 192 -47.63 -2.81 35.63
CA SER A 192 -49.06 -2.69 35.94
C SER A 192 -50.13 -2.32 34.88
N ALA A 193 -51.03 -3.31 34.73
CA ALA A 193 -52.50 -3.23 34.71
C ALA A 193 -53.24 -2.82 33.41
N GLY A 194 -54.04 -3.77 32.89
CA GLY A 194 -55.22 -3.42 32.09
C GLY A 194 -55.70 -4.44 31.06
N ASN A 195 -56.40 -5.47 31.53
CA ASN A 195 -57.46 -6.25 30.84
C ASN A 195 -58.01 -5.68 29.50
N THR A 196 -58.04 -6.46 28.41
CA THR A 196 -59.28 -7.04 27.84
C THR A 196 -59.03 -7.83 26.54
N SER A 197 -59.77 -8.92 26.43
CA SER A 197 -59.94 -9.86 25.33
C SER A 197 -60.32 -9.25 23.97
N SER A 198 -59.79 -9.79 22.87
CA SER A 198 -60.63 -10.30 21.78
C SER A 198 -59.85 -11.16 20.80
N SER A 199 -60.51 -12.25 20.41
CA SER A 199 -60.20 -13.25 19.40
C SER A 199 -60.11 -12.68 17.98
N SER A 200 -59.16 -13.18 17.18
CA SER A 200 -59.42 -13.43 15.76
C SER A 200 -58.40 -14.43 15.22
N ASP A 201 -58.93 -15.58 14.82
CA ASP A 201 -58.30 -16.56 13.93
C ASP A 201 -57.69 -15.86 12.71
N SER A 202 -56.42 -16.12 12.43
CA SER A 202 -55.85 -15.93 11.09
C SER A 202 -54.96 -17.12 10.78
N ALA A 203 -55.24 -17.70 9.62
CA ALA A 203 -54.68 -18.94 9.12
C ALA A 203 -53.20 -18.76 8.76
N ASP A 204 -52.37 -19.67 9.27
CA ASP A 204 -51.01 -19.92 8.83
C ASP A 204 -51.01 -20.32 7.34
N GLY A 205 -50.70 -19.37 6.47
CA GLY A 205 -50.11 -19.66 5.17
C GLY A 205 -48.60 -19.74 5.33
N PRO A 206 -47.90 -20.68 4.67
CA PRO A 206 -46.45 -20.73 4.71
C PRO A 206 -45.91 -19.44 4.11
N GLN A 207 -45.35 -18.56 4.95
CA GLN A 207 -44.56 -17.44 4.46
C GLN A 207 -43.34 -18.01 3.77
N SER A 208 -43.32 -17.90 2.43
CA SER A 208 -42.11 -18.15 1.65
C SER A 208 -40.99 -17.30 2.25
N PRO A 209 -39.79 -17.88 2.50
CA PRO A 209 -38.67 -17.12 2.99
C PRO A 209 -38.42 -15.98 1.99
N LEU A 210 -38.43 -14.75 2.49
CA LEU A 210 -37.95 -13.58 1.75
C LEU A 210 -36.49 -13.88 1.41
N LEU A 211 -36.24 -14.31 0.17
CA LEU A 211 -34.91 -14.39 -0.40
C LEU A 211 -34.24 -13.05 -0.17
N ALA A 212 -33.22 -13.03 0.68
CA ALA A 212 -32.39 -11.87 0.95
C ALA A 212 -31.80 -11.41 -0.38
N THR A 213 -32.39 -10.38 -0.99
CA THR A 213 -31.90 -9.78 -2.23
C THR A 213 -30.52 -9.22 -1.93
N SER A 214 -29.49 -9.90 -2.42
CA SER A 214 -28.10 -9.47 -2.29
C SER A 214 -27.98 -8.11 -2.97
N ASN A 215 -27.67 -7.06 -2.22
CA ASN A 215 -27.52 -5.74 -2.81
C ASN A 215 -26.08 -5.62 -3.34
N TYR A 216 -25.91 -5.51 -4.65
CA TYR A 216 -24.62 -5.11 -5.20
C TYR A 216 -24.45 -3.59 -5.04
N GLU A 217 -23.26 -3.15 -4.62
CA GLU A 217 -22.93 -1.73 -4.48
C GLU A 217 -21.50 -1.48 -4.97
N LEU A 218 -21.31 -0.34 -5.61
CA LEU A 218 -19.97 0.18 -5.90
C LEU A 218 -19.61 1.21 -4.84
N LEU A 219 -18.42 1.10 -4.26
CA LEU A 219 -17.94 1.97 -3.18
C LEU A 219 -16.94 2.99 -3.75
N PHE A 220 -17.36 4.26 -3.79
CA PHE A 220 -16.56 5.41 -4.26
C PHE A 220 -16.30 6.54 -3.26
N PRO A 221 -16.81 6.58 -2.01
CA PRO A 221 -16.59 7.74 -1.13
C PRO A 221 -15.12 8.10 -0.86
N LEU A 222 -14.21 7.13 -1.03
CA LEU A 222 -12.76 7.32 -0.85
C LEU A 222 -12.05 7.79 -2.13
N ASN A 223 -12.73 7.74 -3.28
CA ASN A 223 -12.15 8.13 -4.56
C ASN A 223 -12.13 9.66 -4.69
N PRO A 224 -11.09 10.24 -5.31
CA PRO A 224 -11.07 11.67 -5.57
C PRO A 224 -12.22 12.08 -6.49
N ILE A 225 -12.84 13.22 -6.17
CA ILE A 225 -13.88 13.81 -7.01
C ILE A 225 -13.19 14.54 -8.16
N ARG A 226 -13.62 14.28 -9.40
CA ARG A 226 -13.19 15.02 -10.59
C ARG A 226 -14.14 16.17 -10.93
N MET A 227 -15.44 15.93 -10.78
CA MET A 227 -16.46 16.93 -11.12
C MET A 227 -17.55 16.95 -10.06
N ARG A 228 -18.03 18.17 -9.80
CA ARG A 228 -19.22 18.43 -8.98
C ARG A 228 -20.33 18.98 -9.87
N PRO A 229 -21.14 18.10 -10.52
CA PRO A 229 -22.27 18.49 -11.37
C PRO A 229 -23.18 19.56 -10.78
N GLU A 230 -23.48 19.46 -9.48
CA GLU A 230 -24.39 20.39 -8.80
C GLU A 230 -23.81 21.81 -8.69
N ASP A 231 -22.50 21.91 -8.44
CA ASP A 231 -21.76 23.17 -8.29
C ASP A 231 -21.28 23.74 -9.63
N LYS A 232 -21.41 22.96 -10.72
CA LYS A 232 -20.92 23.30 -12.06
C LYS A 232 -19.41 23.54 -12.14
N VAL A 233 -18.65 22.73 -11.41
CA VAL A 233 -17.18 22.84 -11.36
C VAL A 233 -16.50 21.53 -11.74
N ILE A 234 -15.38 21.64 -12.45
CA ILE A 234 -14.40 20.58 -12.67
C ILE A 234 -13.19 20.91 -11.82
N LEU A 235 -12.71 19.94 -11.04
CA LEU A 235 -11.46 20.07 -10.31
C LEU A 235 -10.33 19.84 -11.31
N THR A 236 -9.42 20.80 -11.43
CA THR A 236 -8.39 20.79 -12.49
C THR A 236 -7.27 19.80 -12.17
N ASN A 237 -6.87 19.72 -10.90
CA ASN A 237 -5.89 18.75 -10.37
C ASN A 237 -6.37 18.18 -9.03
N PRO A 238 -7.25 17.16 -9.05
CA PRO A 238 -7.60 16.39 -7.87
C PRO A 238 -6.34 15.84 -7.17
N PRO A 239 -6.32 15.78 -5.82
CA PRO A 239 -5.14 15.34 -5.07
C PRO A 239 -4.56 14.01 -5.54
N THR A 240 -3.23 13.93 -5.67
CA THR A 240 -2.48 12.71 -5.94
C THR A 240 -2.20 11.92 -4.66
N GLN A 241 -2.06 10.60 -4.77
CA GLN A 241 -1.51 9.70 -3.76
C GLN A 241 -0.01 9.98 -3.55
N ASN A 242 0.72 10.26 -4.64
CA ASN A 242 2.12 10.67 -4.58
C ASN A 242 2.25 12.16 -4.89
N LEU A 243 2.67 12.96 -3.90
CA LEU A 243 2.89 14.39 -4.07
C LEU A 243 4.17 14.70 -4.86
N TYR A 244 5.20 13.86 -4.78
CA TYR A 244 6.53 14.09 -5.36
C TYR A 244 6.78 13.12 -6.51
N TRP A 245 6.33 13.49 -7.71
CA TRP A 245 6.39 12.64 -8.90
C TRP A 245 6.94 13.37 -10.14
N VAL A 246 7.31 14.64 -9.99
CA VAL A 246 7.90 15.44 -11.06
C VAL A 246 9.39 15.55 -10.79
N THR A 247 10.20 15.17 -11.77
CA THR A 247 11.65 15.36 -11.74
C THR A 247 11.97 16.76 -12.27
N LEU A 248 12.58 17.58 -11.43
CA LEU A 248 13.21 18.83 -11.79
C LEU A 248 14.69 18.55 -12.07
N SER A 249 15.16 18.91 -13.26
CA SER A 249 16.58 18.87 -13.61
C SER A 249 17.07 20.28 -13.94
N SER A 250 18.27 20.62 -13.47
CA SER A 250 18.90 21.90 -13.78
C SER A 250 20.28 21.67 -14.36
N THR A 251 20.70 22.58 -15.24
CA THR A 251 22.10 22.65 -15.71
C THR A 251 23.15 22.84 -14.61
N ARG A 252 22.75 23.18 -13.37
CA ARG A 252 23.64 23.53 -12.26
C ARG A 252 23.52 22.65 -11.02
N THR A 253 22.44 21.91 -10.87
CA THR A 253 22.16 21.08 -9.70
C THR A 253 21.69 19.72 -10.14
N ASP A 254 21.97 18.71 -9.31
CA ASP A 254 21.43 17.37 -9.46
C ASP A 254 19.90 17.42 -9.55
N SER A 255 19.32 16.43 -10.23
CA SER A 255 17.88 16.27 -10.31
C SER A 255 17.23 16.13 -8.93
N ALA A 256 16.02 16.68 -8.79
CA ALA A 256 15.25 16.61 -7.56
C ALA A 256 13.79 16.22 -7.87
N GLN A 257 13.21 15.35 -7.04
CA GLN A 257 11.77 15.11 -7.06
C GLN A 257 11.04 16.27 -6.39
N VAL A 258 10.09 16.85 -7.10
CA VAL A 258 9.27 17.99 -6.65
C VAL A 258 7.79 17.68 -6.86
N THR A 259 6.94 18.47 -6.22
CA THR A 259 5.52 18.49 -6.54
C THR A 259 5.31 19.10 -7.92
N SER A 260 4.23 18.72 -8.61
CA SER A 260 3.85 19.42 -9.86
C SER A 260 3.63 20.90 -9.54
N LEU A 261 4.42 21.79 -10.14
CA LEU A 261 4.37 23.25 -9.93
C LEU A 261 3.17 23.91 -10.63
N SER A 262 2.10 23.16 -10.88
CA SER A 262 0.88 23.68 -11.51
C SER A 262 0.26 24.72 -10.58
N ASN A 263 0.25 25.98 -11.00
CA ASN A 263 -0.36 27.09 -10.27
C ASN A 263 -1.76 27.42 -10.83
N GLN A 264 -2.41 26.43 -11.42
CA GLN A 264 -3.75 26.55 -11.98
C GLN A 264 -4.81 26.76 -10.88
N PRO A 265 -6.00 27.31 -11.23
CA PRO A 265 -7.10 27.35 -10.27
C PRO A 265 -7.54 25.94 -9.90
N ASP A 266 -7.74 25.66 -8.60
CA ASP A 266 -8.21 24.35 -8.11
C ASP A 266 -9.47 23.87 -8.83
N GLU A 267 -10.33 24.83 -9.23
CA GLU A 267 -11.61 24.56 -9.86
C GLU A 267 -11.87 25.49 -11.04
N VAL A 268 -12.43 24.93 -12.10
CA VAL A 268 -12.88 25.68 -13.28
C VAL A 268 -14.38 25.52 -13.41
N SER A 269 -15.09 26.66 -13.41
CA SER A 269 -16.52 26.68 -13.68
C SER A 269 -16.80 26.35 -15.14
N TYR A 270 -17.80 25.54 -15.39
CA TYR A 270 -18.33 25.29 -16.74
C TYR A 270 -19.77 25.76 -16.82
N GLU A 271 -20.16 26.33 -17.97
CA GLU A 271 -21.53 26.82 -18.18
C GLU A 271 -22.46 25.73 -18.74
N VAL A 272 -21.89 24.62 -19.24
CA VAL A 272 -22.60 23.62 -20.04
C VAL A 272 -22.34 22.19 -19.52
N LEU A 273 -22.88 21.82 -18.35
CA LEU A 273 -23.22 20.42 -18.05
C LEU A 273 -24.58 20.37 -17.36
N ASN A 274 -25.64 20.63 -18.13
CA ASN A 274 -26.97 20.34 -17.61
C ASN A 274 -27.14 18.81 -17.54
N LEU A 275 -26.84 18.25 -16.36
CA LEU A 275 -27.32 16.98 -15.79
C LEU A 275 -26.62 15.70 -16.30
N ILE A 276 -25.34 15.48 -15.99
CA ILE A 276 -24.74 14.12 -16.01
C ILE A 276 -25.58 13.26 -15.07
N PRO A 277 -26.44 12.33 -15.56
CA PRO A 277 -26.11 11.16 -16.39
C PRO A 277 -26.71 11.15 -17.82
N GLY A 278 -25.92 10.64 -18.78
CA GLY A 278 -26.39 10.27 -20.13
C GLY A 278 -25.75 11.03 -21.31
N LEU A 279 -24.87 12.00 -21.05
CA LEU A 279 -24.16 12.70 -22.11
C LEU A 279 -23.17 11.74 -22.80
N PRO A 280 -23.10 11.73 -24.14
CA PRO A 280 -22.11 10.95 -24.86
C PRO A 280 -20.71 11.51 -24.63
N ASP A 281 -20.57 12.83 -24.56
CA ASP A 281 -19.28 13.51 -24.45
C ASP A 281 -19.36 14.71 -23.49
N ILE A 282 -18.25 15.01 -22.81
CA ILE A 282 -18.04 16.15 -21.92
C ILE A 282 -16.84 16.92 -22.47
N TYR A 283 -17.06 18.15 -22.93
CA TYR A 283 -15.99 19.01 -23.43
C TYR A 283 -16.06 20.39 -22.78
N THR A 284 -14.92 20.89 -22.30
CA THR A 284 -14.80 22.30 -21.90
C THR A 284 -13.38 22.81 -22.16
N GLN A 285 -13.29 24.09 -22.51
CA GLN A 285 -12.03 24.80 -22.66
C GLN A 285 -12.16 26.17 -22.01
N ARG A 286 -11.22 26.52 -21.12
CA ARG A 286 -11.21 27.77 -20.36
C ARG A 286 -9.79 28.30 -20.23
N THR A 287 -9.60 29.58 -20.55
CA THR A 287 -8.37 30.29 -20.25
C THR A 287 -8.46 30.93 -18.87
N TYR A 288 -7.39 30.90 -18.09
CA TYR A 288 -7.29 31.65 -16.83
C TYR A 288 -6.08 32.56 -16.83
N ASN A 289 -6.15 33.59 -15.99
CA ASN A 289 -5.06 34.51 -15.74
C ASN A 289 -5.15 34.89 -14.26
N GLN A 290 -4.25 34.37 -13.43
CA GLN A 290 -4.30 34.64 -11.99
C GLN A 290 -3.65 35.98 -11.64
N SER A 291 -4.17 36.62 -10.59
CA SER A 291 -3.63 37.89 -10.09
C SER A 291 -2.40 37.68 -9.19
N LEU A 292 -1.39 38.55 -9.34
CA LEU A 292 -0.13 38.66 -8.55
C LEU A 292 -0.22 38.41 -7.04
N THR A 293 -1.33 38.77 -6.39
CA THR A 293 -1.43 38.86 -4.93
C THR A 293 -1.48 37.49 -4.24
N THR A 294 -2.04 36.46 -4.88
CA THR A 294 -2.20 35.12 -4.29
C THR A 294 -0.88 34.34 -4.31
N MET A 295 -0.10 34.46 -5.39
CA MET A 295 1.18 33.75 -5.57
C MET A 295 2.26 34.19 -4.59
N ALA A 296 2.35 35.49 -4.29
CA ALA A 296 3.35 36.04 -3.37
C ALA A 296 3.25 35.48 -1.94
N GLN A 297 2.06 35.06 -1.52
CA GLN A 297 1.83 34.47 -0.19
C GLN A 297 2.30 33.02 -0.08
N LEU A 298 2.39 32.30 -1.21
CA LEU A 298 2.73 30.88 -1.27
C LEU A 298 4.23 30.62 -1.50
N THR A 299 4.90 31.52 -2.21
CA THR A 299 6.26 31.28 -2.73
C THR A 299 7.37 32.07 -2.01
N ASN A 300 7.05 32.69 -0.87
CA ASN A 300 8.01 33.41 -0.03
C ASN A 300 8.81 34.52 -0.76
N GLY A 301 8.19 35.18 -1.75
CA GLY A 301 8.77 36.34 -2.47
C GLY A 301 9.04 36.15 -3.97
N LEU A 302 8.68 35.00 -4.56
CA LEU A 302 8.70 34.79 -6.02
C LEU A 302 7.33 35.08 -6.65
N TYR A 303 7.24 36.12 -7.45
CA TYR A 303 6.01 36.47 -8.16
C TYR A 303 5.89 35.66 -9.45
N GLY A 304 4.92 34.74 -9.46
CA GLY A 304 4.42 34.04 -10.65
C GLY A 304 3.19 34.75 -11.22
N PHE A 305 3.09 34.89 -12.54
CA PHE A 305 1.82 35.20 -13.23
C PHE A 305 1.35 33.95 -13.99
N PRO A 306 0.75 32.95 -13.33
CA PRO A 306 0.27 31.80 -14.06
C PRO A 306 -0.93 32.23 -14.90
N SER A 307 -0.72 32.19 -16.21
CA SER A 307 -1.77 32.29 -17.21
C SER A 307 -1.73 31.06 -18.06
N GLY A 308 -2.88 30.53 -18.41
CA GLY A 308 -2.92 29.25 -19.08
C GLY A 308 -4.28 28.92 -19.66
N ALA A 309 -4.36 27.72 -20.19
CA ALA A 309 -5.59 27.13 -20.68
C ALA A 309 -5.80 25.75 -20.05
N PHE A 310 -7.01 25.54 -19.54
CA PHE A 310 -7.52 24.25 -19.14
C PHE A 310 -8.46 23.75 -20.24
N GLU A 311 -8.24 22.52 -20.70
CA GLU A 311 -9.08 21.81 -21.65
C GLU A 311 -9.39 20.43 -21.10
N CYS A 312 -10.61 19.94 -21.29
CA CYS A 312 -10.89 18.52 -21.08
C CYS A 312 -11.89 18.00 -22.10
N GLU A 313 -11.70 16.72 -22.46
CA GLU A 313 -12.53 15.96 -23.38
C GLU A 313 -12.72 14.56 -22.78
N TYR A 314 -13.95 14.23 -22.38
CA TYR A 314 -14.31 12.90 -21.89
C TYR A 314 -15.44 12.30 -22.71
N VAL A 315 -15.29 11.03 -23.08
CA VAL A 315 -16.26 10.26 -23.86
C VAL A 315 -16.86 9.19 -22.94
N LYS A 316 -18.16 8.99 -23.05
CA LYS A 316 -18.88 7.95 -22.33
C LYS A 316 -18.52 6.59 -22.90
N ILE A 317 -18.19 5.66 -22.01
CA ILE A 317 -17.76 4.29 -22.35
C ILE A 317 -18.61 3.26 -21.60
N THR A 318 -18.50 1.99 -21.99
CA THR A 318 -19.11 0.87 -21.24
C THR A 318 -18.32 0.54 -19.98
N TYR A 319 -18.90 -0.28 -19.10
CA TYR A 319 -18.21 -0.78 -17.92
C TYR A 319 -16.98 -1.61 -18.32
N GLU A 320 -17.11 -2.47 -19.33
CA GLU A 320 -16.03 -3.33 -19.82
C GLU A 320 -14.87 -2.49 -20.37
N GLU A 321 -15.16 -1.45 -21.16
CA GLU A 321 -14.16 -0.50 -21.66
C GLU A 321 -13.47 0.27 -20.52
N ALA A 322 -14.23 0.64 -19.48
CA ALA A 322 -13.69 1.31 -18.31
C ALA A 322 -12.73 0.40 -17.55
N MET A 323 -13.12 -0.86 -17.29
CA MET A 323 -12.27 -1.82 -16.59
C MET A 323 -11.03 -2.19 -17.41
N ALA A 324 -11.15 -2.32 -18.73
CA ALA A 324 -9.99 -2.51 -19.60
C ALA A 324 -9.01 -1.32 -19.54
N SER A 325 -9.53 -0.09 -19.45
CA SER A 325 -8.68 1.11 -19.31
C SER A 325 -8.07 1.25 -17.92
N VAL A 326 -8.77 0.79 -16.88
CA VAL A 326 -8.20 0.70 -15.53
C VAL A 326 -7.07 -0.33 -15.50
N GLU A 327 -7.22 -1.46 -16.20
CA GLU A 327 -6.15 -2.46 -16.32
C GLU A 327 -4.95 -1.92 -17.11
N GLU A 328 -5.17 -1.21 -18.22
CA GLU A 328 -4.12 -0.53 -18.99
C GLU A 328 -3.29 0.42 -18.11
N ILE A 329 -3.95 1.25 -17.30
CA ILE A 329 -3.27 2.15 -16.34
C ILE A 329 -2.57 1.36 -15.24
N ARG A 330 -3.15 0.25 -14.77
CA ARG A 330 -2.56 -0.62 -13.75
C ARG A 330 -1.30 -1.32 -14.26
N GLU A 331 -1.32 -1.81 -15.50
CA GLU A 331 -0.17 -2.40 -16.18
C GLU A 331 0.94 -1.35 -16.37
N ALA A 332 0.61 -0.16 -16.89
CA ALA A 332 1.58 0.93 -17.03
C ALA A 332 2.17 1.38 -15.68
N LYS A 333 1.35 1.44 -14.63
CA LYS A 333 1.80 1.67 -13.25
C LYS A 333 2.77 0.58 -12.81
N ALA A 334 2.41 -0.68 -13.02
CA ALA A 334 3.22 -1.82 -12.66
C ALA A 334 4.59 -1.76 -13.35
N ASP A 335 4.63 -1.42 -14.63
CA ASP A 335 5.86 -1.25 -15.42
C ASP A 335 6.77 -0.15 -14.85
N GLN A 336 6.21 1.00 -14.44
CA GLN A 336 6.97 2.09 -13.82
C GLN A 336 7.44 1.81 -12.40
N GLU A 337 6.68 1.00 -11.67
CA GLU A 337 7.01 0.59 -10.31
C GLU A 337 7.82 -0.70 -10.26
N THR A 338 8.31 -1.21 -11.40
CA THR A 338 9.26 -2.32 -11.41
C THR A 338 10.60 -1.86 -10.85
N TYR A 339 11.21 -2.72 -10.05
CA TYR A 339 12.58 -2.53 -9.63
C TYR A 339 13.51 -2.55 -10.84
N GLU A 340 13.22 -3.36 -11.87
CA GLU A 340 14.01 -3.40 -13.10
C GLU A 340 14.05 -2.04 -13.81
N ALA A 341 12.91 -1.32 -13.86
CA ALA A 341 12.87 0.05 -14.38
C ALA A 341 13.74 1.01 -13.55
N LEU A 342 13.70 0.90 -12.22
CA LEU A 342 14.54 1.71 -11.31
C LEU A 342 16.04 1.38 -11.46
N ALA A 343 16.38 0.14 -11.77
CA ALA A 343 17.75 -0.34 -11.92
C ALA A 343 18.31 -0.24 -13.35
N LYS A 344 17.51 0.20 -14.34
CA LYS A 344 17.85 0.16 -15.77
C LYS A 344 19.20 0.79 -16.15
N ASN A 345 19.61 1.84 -15.43
CA ASN A 345 20.87 2.55 -15.68
C ASN A 345 21.98 2.21 -14.65
N ARG A 346 21.81 1.12 -13.88
CA ARG A 346 22.76 0.66 -12.86
C ARG A 346 23.67 -0.44 -13.39
N VAL A 347 24.70 -0.82 -12.63
CA VAL A 347 25.52 -2.01 -12.94
C VAL A 347 24.64 -3.25 -13.08
N GLU A 348 25.06 -4.19 -13.92
CA GLU A 348 24.28 -5.38 -14.28
C GLU A 348 23.86 -6.21 -13.05
N ALA A 349 24.68 -6.25 -12.00
CA ALA A 349 24.31 -6.88 -10.72
C ALA A 349 23.04 -6.30 -10.11
N TRP A 350 22.86 -4.98 -10.14
CA TRP A 350 21.63 -4.32 -9.67
C TRP A 350 20.42 -4.66 -10.52
N GLN A 351 20.59 -4.79 -11.84
CA GLN A 351 19.51 -5.15 -12.75
C GLN A 351 19.02 -6.58 -12.47
N GLU A 352 19.93 -7.53 -12.24
CA GLU A 352 19.56 -8.91 -11.89
C GLU A 352 18.91 -9.00 -10.49
N THR A 353 19.41 -8.26 -9.51
CA THR A 353 18.76 -8.17 -8.18
C THR A 353 17.37 -7.56 -8.27
N ALA A 354 17.20 -6.56 -9.13
CA ALA A 354 15.92 -5.91 -9.35
C ALA A 354 14.88 -6.84 -9.98
N LYS A 355 15.27 -7.67 -10.96
CA LYS A 355 14.40 -8.72 -11.52
C LYS A 355 13.93 -9.71 -10.45
N LEU A 356 14.81 -10.09 -9.52
CA LEU A 356 14.43 -10.90 -8.37
C LEU A 356 13.39 -10.17 -7.49
N GLY A 357 13.60 -8.87 -7.25
CA GLY A 357 12.64 -8.02 -6.56
C GLY A 357 11.27 -7.99 -7.25
N ASP A 358 11.22 -7.86 -8.57
CA ASP A 358 9.96 -7.85 -9.33
C ASP A 358 9.23 -9.19 -9.25
N ALA A 359 9.98 -10.31 -9.29
CA ALA A 359 9.40 -11.63 -9.07
C ALA A 359 8.78 -11.75 -7.66
N MET A 360 9.48 -11.27 -6.62
CA MET A 360 8.97 -11.25 -5.25
C MET A 360 7.75 -10.35 -5.09
N LYS A 361 7.74 -9.16 -5.71
CA LYS A 361 6.58 -8.26 -5.72
C LYS A 361 5.38 -8.92 -6.38
N GLY A 362 5.58 -9.56 -7.53
CA GLY A 362 4.52 -10.30 -8.22
C GLY A 362 3.91 -11.43 -7.37
N MET A 363 4.74 -12.11 -6.56
CA MET A 363 4.25 -13.13 -5.61
C MET A 363 3.47 -12.51 -4.45
N ALA A 364 3.95 -11.40 -3.88
CA ALA A 364 3.26 -10.66 -2.83
C ALA A 364 1.89 -10.12 -3.30
N ASP A 365 1.84 -9.55 -4.50
CA ASP A 365 0.60 -9.03 -5.10
C ASP A 365 -0.42 -10.16 -5.33
N ALA A 366 0.01 -11.28 -5.91
CA ALA A 366 -0.85 -12.44 -6.13
C ALA A 366 -1.37 -13.02 -4.80
N SER A 367 -0.51 -13.07 -3.77
CA SER A 367 -0.93 -13.44 -2.41
C SER A 367 -1.95 -12.48 -1.82
N SER A 368 -1.80 -11.17 -2.04
CA SER A 368 -2.76 -10.19 -1.53
C SER A 368 -4.13 -10.31 -2.19
N VAL A 369 -4.20 -10.71 -3.47
CA VAL A 369 -5.48 -11.01 -4.12
C VAL A 369 -6.09 -12.27 -3.51
N LEU A 370 -5.30 -13.32 -3.34
CA LEU A 370 -5.75 -14.58 -2.76
C LEU A 370 -6.13 -14.48 -1.27
N SER A 371 -5.57 -13.53 -0.53
CA SER A 371 -5.90 -13.29 0.88
C SER A 371 -7.30 -12.68 1.08
N ASN A 372 -7.88 -12.06 0.04
CA ASN A 372 -9.24 -11.50 0.08
C ASN A 372 -10.35 -12.56 0.00
N TYR A 373 -10.02 -13.81 -0.31
CA TYR A 373 -11.00 -14.89 -0.33
C TYR A 373 -11.33 -15.37 1.09
N PRO A 374 -12.58 -15.80 1.35
CA PRO A 374 -13.16 -15.91 2.69
C PRO A 374 -12.25 -16.61 3.70
N ASN A 375 -12.10 -15.95 4.85
CA ASN A 375 -11.23 -16.41 5.92
C ASN A 375 -12.04 -17.11 7.02
N SER A 376 -11.61 -18.31 7.42
CA SER A 376 -12.10 -18.95 8.64
C SER A 376 -11.69 -18.15 9.89
N SER A 377 -10.71 -17.24 9.76
CA SER A 377 -10.19 -16.38 10.82
C SER A 377 -11.16 -15.30 11.31
N ASP A 378 -12.32 -15.10 10.67
CA ASP A 378 -13.40 -14.25 11.23
C ASP A 378 -13.97 -14.81 12.55
N GLY A 379 -13.41 -15.91 13.06
CA GLY A 379 -13.80 -16.55 14.31
C GLY A 379 -15.04 -17.42 14.19
N ILE A 380 -15.57 -17.59 12.98
CA ILE A 380 -16.69 -18.47 12.67
C ILE A 380 -16.13 -19.69 11.96
N GLU A 381 -15.97 -20.78 12.70
CA GLU A 381 -15.57 -22.08 12.15
C GLU A 381 -16.60 -22.51 11.09
N TYR A 382 -16.14 -23.01 9.93
CA TYR A 382 -17.05 -23.51 8.89
C TYR A 382 -17.99 -24.62 9.40
N ALA A 383 -17.55 -25.38 10.41
CA ALA A 383 -18.36 -26.36 11.11
C ALA A 383 -19.61 -25.76 11.80
N SER A 384 -19.56 -24.47 12.15
CA SER A 384 -20.67 -23.74 12.79
C SER A 384 -21.66 -23.13 11.79
N ASP A 385 -21.27 -22.96 10.52
CA ASP A 385 -22.13 -22.50 9.42
C ASP A 385 -21.88 -23.28 8.11
N PRO A 386 -22.51 -24.44 7.94
CA PRO A 386 -22.35 -25.27 6.74
C PRO A 386 -22.79 -24.58 5.44
N ASN A 387 -23.76 -23.67 5.51
CA ASN A 387 -24.24 -22.95 4.32
C ASN A 387 -23.23 -21.90 3.88
N ARG A 388 -22.53 -21.24 4.81
CA ARG A 388 -21.36 -20.41 4.48
C ARG A 388 -20.29 -21.23 3.77
N ALA A 389 -19.94 -22.40 4.29
CA ALA A 389 -18.94 -23.26 3.66
C ALA A 389 -19.28 -23.59 2.19
N LEU A 390 -20.52 -23.97 1.90
CA LEU A 390 -20.95 -24.25 0.52
C LEU A 390 -20.86 -23.01 -0.39
N ARG A 391 -21.24 -21.82 0.12
CA ARG A 391 -21.14 -20.56 -0.65
C ARG A 391 -19.70 -20.15 -0.94
N ASP A 392 -18.82 -20.28 0.05
CA ASP A 392 -17.41 -19.89 -0.07
C ASP A 392 -16.68 -20.84 -1.01
N ALA A 393 -17.00 -22.14 -0.98
CA ALA A 393 -16.49 -23.11 -1.94
C ALA A 393 -16.99 -22.86 -3.36
N ASP A 394 -18.27 -22.54 -3.56
CA ASP A 394 -18.80 -22.18 -4.88
C ASP A 394 -18.13 -20.90 -5.42
N ALA A 395 -17.90 -19.91 -4.56
CA ALA A 395 -17.17 -18.69 -4.92
C ALA A 395 -15.75 -19.01 -5.40
N LEU A 396 -14.99 -19.81 -4.65
CA LEU A 396 -13.62 -20.22 -5.04
C LEU A 396 -13.57 -20.97 -6.39
N VAL A 397 -14.55 -21.83 -6.66
CA VAL A 397 -14.61 -22.61 -7.90
C VAL A 397 -15.03 -21.77 -9.10
N THR A 398 -15.91 -20.78 -8.89
CA THR A 398 -16.50 -20.00 -9.98
C THR A 398 -15.74 -18.71 -10.29
N ASP A 399 -14.87 -18.25 -9.39
CA ASP A 399 -14.07 -17.05 -9.60
C ASP A 399 -12.84 -17.35 -10.51
N PRO A 400 -12.76 -16.77 -11.72
CA PRO A 400 -11.63 -16.98 -12.62
C PRO A 400 -10.32 -16.36 -12.10
N ASP A 401 -10.38 -15.43 -11.13
CA ASP A 401 -9.18 -14.79 -10.61
C ASP A 401 -8.36 -15.78 -9.75
N VAL A 402 -9.00 -16.66 -8.97
CA VAL A 402 -8.29 -17.66 -8.13
C VAL A 402 -7.31 -18.53 -8.94
N PRO A 403 -7.73 -19.28 -9.98
CA PRO A 403 -6.80 -20.09 -10.76
C PRO A 403 -5.75 -19.25 -11.46
N SER A 404 -6.10 -18.04 -11.95
CA SER A 404 -5.13 -17.15 -12.61
C SER A 404 -4.01 -16.70 -11.66
N GLN A 405 -4.33 -16.37 -10.40
CA GLN A 405 -3.34 -15.96 -9.41
C GLN A 405 -2.50 -17.15 -8.94
N LEU A 406 -3.11 -18.33 -8.79
CA LEU A 406 -2.37 -19.55 -8.46
C LEU A 406 -1.42 -19.96 -9.60
N ASP A 407 -1.81 -19.79 -10.85
CA ASP A 407 -0.93 -20.01 -12.01
C ASP A 407 0.18 -18.97 -12.09
N ARG A 408 -0.11 -17.71 -11.75
CA ARG A 408 0.91 -16.65 -11.62
C ARG A 408 1.94 -16.98 -10.53
N LEU A 409 1.49 -17.43 -9.34
CA LEU A 409 2.38 -17.84 -8.25
C LEU A 409 3.25 -19.04 -8.65
N ASP A 410 2.69 -20.00 -9.35
CA ASP A 410 3.41 -21.19 -9.82
C ASP A 410 4.43 -20.84 -10.91
N GLY A 411 4.09 -19.90 -11.82
CA GLY A 411 5.05 -19.38 -12.80
C GLY A 411 6.20 -18.61 -12.16
N LEU A 412 5.92 -17.79 -11.13
CA LEU A 412 6.94 -17.01 -10.43
C LEU A 412 7.80 -17.85 -9.47
N GLY A 413 7.21 -18.83 -8.79
CA GLY A 413 7.88 -19.67 -7.78
C GLY A 413 8.44 -21.00 -8.30
N GLY A 414 7.73 -21.64 -9.24
CA GLY A 414 8.05 -22.97 -9.77
C GLY A 414 9.26 -22.97 -10.70
N ASP A 415 9.34 -22.01 -11.63
CA ASP A 415 10.53 -21.81 -12.48
C ASP A 415 11.75 -21.42 -11.63
N GLY A 416 11.54 -20.76 -10.47
CA GLY A 416 12.57 -20.36 -9.51
C GLY A 416 13.26 -21.51 -8.76
N LEU A 417 12.56 -22.62 -8.50
CA LEU A 417 13.02 -23.70 -7.59
C LEU A 417 13.24 -25.07 -8.24
N GLN A 418 12.48 -25.42 -9.28
CA GLN A 418 12.48 -26.79 -9.85
C GLN A 418 13.78 -27.17 -10.58
N ALA A 419 14.69 -26.23 -10.83
CA ALA A 419 16.03 -26.53 -11.31
C ALA A 419 16.95 -27.20 -10.26
N SER A 420 16.56 -27.27 -8.98
CA SER A 420 17.44 -27.74 -7.90
C SER A 420 17.57 -29.27 -7.75
N GLN A 421 16.68 -30.07 -8.34
CA GLN A 421 16.66 -31.52 -8.11
C GLN A 421 16.89 -32.39 -9.36
N SER A 422 16.91 -31.78 -10.54
CA SER A 422 17.22 -32.46 -11.80
C SER A 422 18.73 -32.49 -12.02
N SER A 423 19.37 -33.59 -11.62
CA SER A 423 20.82 -33.84 -11.74
C SER A 423 21.32 -34.09 -13.19
N GLY A 424 20.64 -33.55 -14.19
CA GLY A 424 20.98 -33.71 -15.60
C GLY A 424 20.73 -32.43 -16.39
N GLU A 425 21.84 -31.79 -16.78
CA GLU A 425 21.97 -30.60 -17.64
C GLU A 425 21.79 -29.22 -16.95
N PRO A 426 22.82 -28.33 -17.01
CA PRO A 426 22.90 -27.10 -16.21
C PRO A 426 22.21 -25.86 -16.83
N GLU A 427 21.13 -26.02 -17.60
CA GLU A 427 20.58 -24.93 -18.44
C GLU A 427 19.24 -24.32 -18.01
N SER A 428 18.70 -24.56 -16.80
CA SER A 428 17.59 -23.74 -16.26
C SER A 428 17.96 -23.17 -14.88
N SER A 429 18.16 -21.87 -14.65
CA SER A 429 17.38 -20.63 -14.90
C SER A 429 16.31 -20.29 -13.85
N GLY A 430 16.40 -20.83 -12.62
CA GLY A 430 15.63 -20.28 -11.51
C GLY A 430 16.16 -18.93 -11.05
N THR A 431 15.30 -17.96 -10.74
CA THR A 431 15.65 -16.54 -10.51
C THR A 431 16.73 -16.33 -9.43
N PRO A 432 16.63 -16.92 -8.22
CA PRO A 432 17.70 -16.79 -7.22
C PRO A 432 19.02 -17.45 -7.65
N ARG A 433 18.97 -18.59 -8.34
CA ARG A 433 20.19 -19.29 -8.81
C ARG A 433 20.83 -18.61 -10.02
N SER A 434 20.03 -17.97 -10.87
CA SER A 434 20.51 -17.11 -11.95
C SER A 434 21.32 -15.96 -11.37
N LEU A 435 20.79 -15.31 -10.33
CA LEU A 435 21.50 -14.26 -9.61
C LEU A 435 22.75 -14.81 -8.91
N GLU A 436 22.70 -15.99 -8.29
CA GLU A 436 23.89 -16.63 -7.70
C GLU A 436 25.02 -16.83 -8.72
N ASN A 437 24.71 -17.44 -9.86
CA ASN A 437 25.68 -17.65 -10.93
C ASN A 437 26.27 -16.32 -11.42
N PHE A 438 25.39 -15.33 -11.63
CA PHE A 438 25.79 -13.99 -12.03
C PHE A 438 26.73 -13.33 -11.01
N VAL A 439 26.38 -13.41 -9.72
CA VAL A 439 27.19 -12.87 -8.62
C VAL A 439 28.54 -13.57 -8.53
N LEU A 440 28.59 -14.90 -8.70
CA LEU A 440 29.84 -15.66 -8.70
C LEU A 440 30.74 -15.29 -9.89
N GLU A 441 30.17 -15.12 -11.08
CA GLU A 441 30.91 -14.67 -12.27
C GLU A 441 31.44 -13.24 -12.08
N THR A 442 30.58 -12.32 -11.63
CA THR A 442 30.91 -10.91 -11.43
C THR A 442 31.96 -10.71 -10.34
N SER A 443 31.84 -11.42 -9.21
CA SER A 443 32.81 -11.32 -8.10
C SER A 443 34.13 -12.05 -8.38
N GLY A 444 34.13 -13.01 -9.31
CA GLY A 444 35.30 -13.77 -9.74
C GLY A 444 36.15 -13.09 -10.82
N ASP A 445 35.72 -11.93 -11.35
CA ASP A 445 36.46 -11.18 -12.36
C ASP A 445 37.86 -10.76 -11.81
N PRO A 446 38.96 -11.03 -12.53
CA PRO A 446 40.31 -10.61 -12.13
C PRO A 446 40.46 -9.11 -11.87
N ASP A 447 39.65 -8.27 -12.52
CA ASP A 447 39.65 -6.81 -12.39
C ASP A 447 38.56 -6.30 -11.43
N ALA A 448 37.85 -7.19 -10.73
CA ALA A 448 36.80 -6.83 -9.78
C ALA A 448 37.33 -5.94 -8.64
N GLY A 449 36.57 -4.89 -8.30
CA GLY A 449 36.79 -4.04 -7.15
C GLY A 449 36.65 -4.78 -5.80
N THR A 450 36.97 -4.10 -4.70
CA THR A 450 36.93 -4.77 -3.38
C THR A 450 35.50 -5.11 -2.98
N GLU A 451 34.57 -4.18 -3.18
CA GLU A 451 33.15 -4.41 -2.89
C GLU A 451 32.54 -5.43 -3.86
N GLN A 452 32.93 -5.42 -5.13
CA GLN A 452 32.49 -6.42 -6.12
C GLN A 452 32.95 -7.84 -5.75
N GLN A 453 34.18 -8.01 -5.26
CA GLN A 453 34.69 -9.31 -4.79
C GLN A 453 33.94 -9.83 -3.56
N ARG A 454 33.48 -8.93 -2.68
CA ARG A 454 32.71 -9.27 -1.47
C ARG A 454 31.29 -9.74 -1.76
N LEU A 455 30.76 -9.42 -2.95
CA LEU A 455 29.39 -9.70 -3.34
C LEU A 455 29.00 -11.18 -3.19
N SER A 456 29.90 -12.11 -3.53
CA SER A 456 29.64 -13.55 -3.36
C SER A 456 29.44 -13.97 -1.91
N VAL A 457 30.13 -13.32 -0.96
CA VAL A 457 30.03 -13.63 0.46
C VAL A 457 28.72 -13.11 1.04
N SER A 458 28.40 -11.83 0.79
CA SER A 458 27.15 -11.23 1.26
C SER A 458 25.93 -11.91 0.62
N TYR A 459 25.96 -12.16 -0.69
CA TYR A 459 24.89 -12.89 -1.37
C TYR A 459 24.74 -14.33 -0.85
N GLY A 460 25.85 -15.01 -0.58
CA GLY A 460 25.82 -16.35 0.02
C GLY A 460 25.14 -16.38 1.40
N GLY A 461 25.14 -15.26 2.13
CA GLY A 461 24.38 -15.07 3.36
C GLY A 461 22.88 -14.87 3.12
N ALA A 462 22.50 -14.12 2.08
CA ALA A 462 21.09 -13.85 1.73
C ALA A 462 20.39 -15.04 1.04
N LEU A 463 21.13 -15.87 0.31
CA LEU A 463 20.58 -16.93 -0.53
C LEU A 463 19.66 -17.92 0.21
N PRO A 464 19.99 -18.44 1.42
CA PRO A 464 19.10 -19.35 2.16
C PRO A 464 17.74 -18.71 2.46
N GLU A 465 17.73 -17.42 2.78
CA GLU A 465 16.52 -16.68 3.10
C GLU A 465 15.62 -16.51 1.88
N LEU A 466 16.21 -16.13 0.75
CA LEU A 466 15.51 -16.02 -0.52
C LEU A 466 14.92 -17.37 -0.94
N ILE A 467 15.67 -18.46 -0.83
CA ILE A 467 15.16 -19.80 -1.12
C ILE A 467 13.97 -20.15 -0.22
N SER A 468 14.07 -19.88 1.08
CA SER A 468 13.01 -20.14 2.06
C SER A 468 11.70 -19.43 1.69
N VAL A 469 11.77 -18.16 1.29
CA VAL A 469 10.60 -17.38 0.84
C VAL A 469 9.95 -18.03 -0.39
N PHE A 470 10.72 -18.30 -1.43
CA PHE A 470 10.20 -18.89 -2.67
C PHE A 470 9.62 -20.29 -2.43
N GLU A 471 10.23 -21.10 -1.55
CA GLU A 471 9.74 -22.44 -1.21
C GLU A 471 8.39 -22.36 -0.49
N ALA A 472 8.23 -21.40 0.42
CA ALA A 472 6.97 -21.16 1.12
C ALA A 472 5.85 -20.80 0.12
N TYR A 473 6.11 -19.90 -0.82
CA TYR A 473 5.17 -19.54 -1.88
C TYR A 473 4.78 -20.73 -2.76
N SER A 474 5.77 -21.45 -3.28
CA SER A 474 5.54 -22.57 -4.19
C SER A 474 4.75 -23.68 -3.50
N LYS A 475 5.09 -24.00 -2.25
CA LYS A 475 4.36 -24.98 -1.44
C LYS A 475 2.91 -24.55 -1.23
N ALA A 476 2.68 -23.34 -0.72
CA ALA A 476 1.34 -22.83 -0.45
C ALA A 476 0.46 -22.80 -1.71
N ALA A 477 1.01 -22.31 -2.83
CA ALA A 477 0.30 -22.28 -4.12
C ALA A 477 -0.05 -23.69 -4.60
N ALA A 478 0.87 -24.66 -4.50
CA ALA A 478 0.62 -26.04 -4.88
C ALA A 478 -0.47 -26.68 -4.01
N ASP A 479 -0.43 -26.46 -2.69
CA ASP A 479 -1.44 -26.95 -1.75
C ASP A 479 -2.82 -26.35 -2.08
N MET A 480 -2.91 -25.04 -2.34
CA MET A 480 -4.14 -24.36 -2.76
C MET A 480 -4.67 -24.89 -4.09
N LYS A 481 -3.81 -25.15 -5.09
CA LYS A 481 -4.22 -25.76 -6.38
C LYS A 481 -4.82 -27.15 -6.19
N VAL A 482 -4.24 -27.96 -5.30
CA VAL A 482 -4.78 -29.29 -4.96
C VAL A 482 -6.17 -29.16 -4.36
N GLN A 483 -6.35 -28.26 -3.38
CA GLN A 483 -7.66 -28.05 -2.76
C GLN A 483 -8.70 -27.49 -3.74
N LEU A 484 -8.31 -26.51 -4.59
CA LEU A 484 -9.18 -25.98 -5.64
C LEU A 484 -9.62 -27.07 -6.62
N SER A 485 -8.70 -27.96 -7.02
CA SER A 485 -9.02 -29.09 -7.90
C SER A 485 -10.01 -30.07 -7.27
N LEU A 486 -9.90 -30.30 -5.95
CA LEU A 486 -10.86 -31.11 -5.19
C LEU A 486 -12.25 -30.45 -5.16
N LEU A 487 -12.33 -29.13 -4.91
CA LEU A 487 -13.60 -28.40 -4.94
C LEU A 487 -14.22 -28.40 -6.35
N GLN A 488 -13.40 -28.23 -7.39
CA GLN A 488 -13.85 -28.31 -8.80
C GLN A 488 -14.40 -29.70 -9.15
N ALA A 489 -13.81 -30.77 -8.61
CA ALA A 489 -14.34 -32.13 -8.78
C ALA A 489 -15.66 -32.37 -8.06
N MET A 490 -15.98 -31.57 -7.03
CA MET A 490 -17.27 -31.57 -6.33
C MET A 490 -18.31 -30.68 -7.01
N ALA A 491 -17.93 -29.91 -8.03
CA ALA A 491 -18.82 -28.95 -8.69
C ALA A 491 -19.89 -29.64 -9.57
N PRO A 492 -21.11 -29.07 -9.71
CA PRO A 492 -21.55 -27.81 -9.10
C PRO A 492 -21.77 -27.96 -7.58
N ILE A 493 -21.29 -26.99 -6.80
CA ILE A 493 -21.50 -26.96 -5.36
C ILE A 493 -22.88 -26.35 -5.12
N THR A 494 -23.82 -27.17 -4.66
CA THR A 494 -25.23 -26.78 -4.49
C THR A 494 -25.66 -26.97 -3.04
N ALA A 495 -26.88 -26.55 -2.70
CA ALA A 495 -27.45 -26.76 -1.35
C ALA A 495 -27.59 -28.26 -0.97
N ASP A 496 -27.53 -29.17 -1.94
CA ASP A 496 -27.57 -30.62 -1.72
C ASP A 496 -26.17 -31.24 -1.53
N THR A 497 -25.09 -30.48 -1.78
CA THR A 497 -23.72 -30.94 -1.55
C THR A 497 -23.48 -31.11 -0.05
N ASP A 498 -22.94 -32.27 0.35
CA ASP A 498 -22.68 -32.58 1.77
C ASP A 498 -21.57 -31.65 2.33
N PRO A 499 -21.88 -30.74 3.26
CA PRO A 499 -20.88 -29.83 3.82
C PRO A 499 -19.73 -30.55 4.51
N ALA A 500 -19.95 -31.77 5.02
CA ALA A 500 -18.90 -32.56 5.67
C ALA A 500 -17.76 -32.96 4.71
N GLN A 501 -18.00 -32.93 3.39
CA GLN A 501 -16.98 -33.17 2.37
C GLN A 501 -16.26 -31.88 1.97
N VAL A 502 -16.95 -30.73 2.03
CA VAL A 502 -16.44 -29.42 1.58
C VAL A 502 -15.60 -28.75 2.67
N ILE A 503 -16.05 -28.81 3.93
CA ILE A 503 -15.41 -28.12 5.06
C ILE A 503 -13.92 -28.46 5.19
N PRO A 504 -13.47 -29.74 5.19
CA PRO A 504 -12.05 -30.05 5.34
C PRO A 504 -11.17 -29.53 4.18
N VAL A 505 -11.74 -29.44 2.97
CA VAL A 505 -11.02 -28.92 1.79
C VAL A 505 -10.86 -27.40 1.89
N LEU A 506 -11.90 -26.70 2.36
CA LEU A 506 -11.85 -25.26 2.64
C LEU A 506 -10.90 -24.91 3.79
N GLU A 507 -10.89 -25.70 4.86
CA GLU A 507 -9.96 -25.53 5.97
C GLU A 507 -8.51 -25.71 5.49
N ALA A 508 -8.22 -26.76 4.71
CA ALA A 508 -6.89 -26.94 4.13
C ALA A 508 -6.50 -25.83 3.14
N PHE A 509 -7.46 -25.29 2.36
CA PHE A 509 -7.21 -24.15 1.49
C PHE A 509 -6.90 -22.88 2.30
N SER A 510 -7.63 -22.67 3.40
CA SER A 510 -7.42 -21.58 4.35
C SER A 510 -6.04 -21.65 4.99
N ASP A 511 -5.63 -22.82 5.47
CA ASP A 511 -4.30 -23.04 6.07
C ASP A 511 -3.18 -22.72 5.07
N ALA A 512 -3.31 -23.18 3.82
CA ALA A 512 -2.33 -22.90 2.78
C ALA A 512 -2.28 -21.40 2.41
N ARG A 513 -3.42 -20.69 2.44
CA ARG A 513 -3.47 -19.24 2.26
C ARG A 513 -2.83 -18.49 3.43
N ASP A 514 -2.93 -19.00 4.65
CA ASP A 514 -2.29 -18.41 5.82
C ASP A 514 -0.76 -18.57 5.73
N ASP A 515 -0.27 -19.74 5.30
CA ASP A 515 1.14 -19.97 4.94
C ASP A 515 1.60 -18.96 3.85
N LEU A 516 0.77 -18.74 2.83
CA LEU A 516 1.05 -17.78 1.74
C LEU A 516 1.14 -16.34 2.27
N THR A 517 0.25 -15.96 3.18
CA THR A 517 0.21 -14.62 3.80
C THR A 517 1.46 -14.37 4.64
N ALA A 518 1.92 -15.39 5.38
CA ALA A 518 3.18 -15.31 6.12
C ALA A 518 4.39 -15.12 5.19
N ALA A 519 4.42 -15.83 4.05
CA ALA A 519 5.47 -15.66 3.03
C ALA A 519 5.44 -14.25 2.40
N ALA A 520 4.24 -13.67 2.22
CA ALA A 520 4.07 -12.31 1.71
C ALA A 520 4.55 -11.24 2.69
N ALA A 521 4.30 -11.39 3.98
CA ALA A 521 4.85 -10.51 4.99
C ALA A 521 6.38 -10.49 4.96
N LYS A 522 6.99 -11.68 4.86
CA LYS A 522 8.44 -11.85 4.74
C LYS A 522 9.00 -11.19 3.48
N SER A 523 8.36 -11.41 2.33
CA SER A 523 8.76 -10.76 1.06
C SER A 523 8.66 -9.24 1.11
N THR A 524 7.63 -8.72 1.74
CA THR A 524 7.42 -7.27 1.88
C THR A 524 8.59 -6.62 2.62
N SER A 525 9.10 -7.25 3.69
CA SER A 525 10.29 -6.76 4.40
C SER A 525 11.52 -6.67 3.48
N LEU A 526 11.80 -7.74 2.72
CA LEU A 526 12.92 -7.79 1.78
C LEU A 526 12.77 -6.75 0.64
N LEU A 527 11.56 -6.58 0.13
CA LEU A 527 11.22 -5.61 -0.92
C LEU A 527 11.35 -4.16 -0.44
N ASN A 528 11.05 -3.89 0.83
CA ASN A 528 11.24 -2.56 1.42
C ASN A 528 12.71 -2.17 1.50
N ALA A 529 13.59 -3.11 1.89
CA ALA A 529 15.03 -2.88 1.88
C ALA A 529 15.54 -2.57 0.47
N LEU A 530 15.10 -3.35 -0.53
CA LEU A 530 15.41 -3.13 -1.94
C LEU A 530 14.95 -1.75 -2.42
N HIS A 531 13.68 -1.42 -2.18
CA HIS A 531 13.09 -0.14 -2.57
C HIS A 531 13.85 1.04 -1.95
N THR A 532 14.16 0.97 -0.66
CA THR A 532 14.85 2.04 0.06
C THR A 532 16.22 2.33 -0.55
N ILE A 533 17.00 1.28 -0.87
CA ILE A 533 18.34 1.44 -1.43
C ILE A 533 18.28 1.89 -2.89
N LEU A 534 17.41 1.29 -3.72
CA LEU A 534 17.25 1.69 -5.13
C LEU A 534 16.75 3.12 -5.29
N SER A 535 15.77 3.54 -4.48
CA SER A 535 15.25 4.91 -4.49
C SER A 535 16.29 5.93 -4.03
N ARG A 536 17.24 5.52 -3.18
CA ARG A 536 18.38 6.39 -2.84
C ARG A 536 19.37 6.48 -3.98
N LEU A 537 19.73 5.34 -4.58
CA LEU A 537 20.64 5.31 -5.73
C LEU A 537 20.07 6.09 -6.90
N SER A 538 18.76 6.05 -7.15
CA SER A 538 18.08 6.78 -8.23
C SER A 538 18.25 8.30 -8.15
N LEU A 539 18.52 8.85 -6.98
CA LEU A 539 18.84 10.27 -6.79
C LEU A 539 20.28 10.63 -7.16
N GLU A 540 21.15 9.62 -7.30
CA GLU A 540 22.54 9.79 -7.73
C GLU A 540 22.60 9.54 -9.25
N GLU A 541 22.86 10.61 -10.03
CA GLU A 541 22.82 10.57 -11.50
C GLU A 541 23.84 9.59 -12.10
N GLU A 542 25.02 9.45 -11.49
CA GLU A 542 26.08 8.52 -11.92
C GLU A 542 27.01 8.14 -10.74
N PRO A 543 26.57 7.30 -9.79
CA PRO A 543 27.45 6.82 -8.74
C PRO A 543 28.58 5.96 -9.32
N GLU A 544 29.75 6.02 -8.68
CA GLU A 544 30.86 5.14 -9.03
C GLU A 544 30.44 3.67 -8.82
N ALA A 545 30.85 2.77 -9.72
CA ALA A 545 30.48 1.35 -9.64
C ALA A 545 30.78 0.71 -8.27
N GLU A 546 31.88 1.12 -7.61
CA GLU A 546 32.24 0.62 -6.28
C GLU A 546 31.21 1.03 -5.20
N VAL A 547 30.60 2.21 -5.34
CA VAL A 547 29.50 2.65 -4.46
C VAL A 547 28.26 1.79 -4.71
N GLU A 548 27.92 1.52 -5.97
CA GLU A 548 26.80 0.66 -6.32
C GLU A 548 26.96 -0.76 -5.77
N TYR A 549 28.15 -1.37 -5.91
CA TYR A 549 28.45 -2.68 -5.32
C TYR A 549 28.44 -2.65 -3.79
N GLY A 550 28.94 -1.58 -3.17
CA GLY A 550 28.88 -1.41 -1.72
C GLY A 550 27.43 -1.36 -1.20
N GLN A 551 26.53 -0.66 -1.89
CA GLN A 551 25.10 -0.67 -1.54
C GLN A 551 24.44 -2.03 -1.75
N LEU A 552 24.87 -2.78 -2.77
CA LEU A 552 24.36 -4.12 -3.02
C LEU A 552 24.78 -5.13 -1.93
N ASN A 553 26.02 -5.02 -1.43
CA ASN A 553 26.47 -5.79 -0.26
C ASN A 553 25.61 -5.49 0.97
N VAL A 554 25.29 -4.21 1.22
CA VAL A 554 24.40 -3.80 2.32
C VAL A 554 23.01 -4.41 2.16
N LEU A 555 22.43 -4.40 0.95
CA LEU A 555 21.14 -5.03 0.70
C LEU A 555 21.16 -6.53 1.05
N TYR A 556 22.18 -7.26 0.61
CA TYR A 556 22.27 -8.69 0.88
C TYR A 556 22.52 -9.00 2.35
N ASP A 557 23.29 -8.17 3.05
CA ASP A 557 23.47 -8.30 4.49
C ASP A 557 22.13 -8.06 5.22
N LEU A 558 21.29 -7.12 4.77
CA LEU A 558 19.94 -6.91 5.33
C LEU A 558 19.04 -8.12 5.08
N TRP A 559 19.03 -8.65 3.85
CA TRP A 559 18.24 -9.84 3.51
C TRP A 559 18.68 -11.06 4.32
N ALA A 560 19.97 -11.28 4.51
CA ALA A 560 20.49 -12.39 5.32
C ALA A 560 20.02 -12.35 6.78
N ASN A 561 19.67 -11.17 7.30
CA ASN A 561 19.29 -10.95 8.69
C ASN A 561 17.80 -10.67 8.90
N ALA A 562 16.97 -10.76 7.85
CA ALA A 562 15.54 -10.44 7.92
C ALA A 562 14.76 -11.31 8.93
N GLU A 563 15.21 -12.54 9.22
CA GLU A 563 14.64 -13.40 10.27
C GLU A 563 15.07 -12.99 11.70
N ALA A 564 16.20 -12.30 11.87
CA ALA A 564 16.75 -11.97 13.19
C ALA A 564 16.03 -10.79 13.86
N GLU A 565 15.34 -9.95 13.08
CA GLU A 565 14.53 -8.85 13.60
C GLU A 565 13.13 -9.32 14.10
N GLY A 566 12.81 -10.60 13.90
CA GLY A 566 11.53 -11.21 14.27
C GLY A 566 11.42 -11.68 15.72
N ASN A 567 11.51 -10.77 16.69
CA ASN A 567 10.95 -10.99 18.04
C ASN A 567 10.01 -9.84 18.46
N ALA A 568 9.44 -9.12 17.49
CA ALA A 568 8.30 -8.26 17.73
C ALA A 568 7.07 -9.14 17.99
N SER A 569 6.74 -9.43 19.25
CA SER A 569 5.41 -9.94 19.56
C SER A 569 4.45 -8.75 19.53
N VAL A 570 3.41 -8.85 18.71
CA VAL A 570 2.38 -7.82 18.56
C VAL A 570 1.06 -8.42 19.04
N ASP A 571 0.47 -7.81 20.05
CA ASP A 571 -0.87 -8.14 20.52
C ASP A 571 -1.67 -6.84 20.62
N LEU A 572 -2.58 -6.64 19.66
CA LEU A 572 -3.41 -5.45 19.59
C LEU A 572 -4.66 -5.54 20.48
N ASP A 573 -5.03 -6.74 20.90
CA ASP A 573 -6.28 -7.03 21.60
C ASP A 573 -6.07 -7.40 23.08
N SER A 574 -4.89 -7.88 23.46
CA SER A 574 -4.49 -8.16 24.85
C SER A 574 -3.30 -7.33 25.30
N ASP A 575 -3.36 -6.85 26.55
CA ASP A 575 -2.21 -6.24 27.23
C ASP A 575 -1.03 -7.22 27.25
N MET A 576 0.06 -6.87 26.56
CA MET A 576 1.30 -7.62 26.69
C MET A 576 1.93 -7.39 28.07
N ALA A 577 2.54 -8.43 28.63
CA ALA A 577 3.30 -8.30 29.88
C ALA A 577 4.58 -7.48 29.62
N LEU A 578 4.91 -6.58 30.54
CA LEU A 578 6.18 -5.86 30.52
C LEU A 578 7.34 -6.87 30.72
N PRO A 579 8.37 -6.86 29.85
CA PRO A 579 9.58 -7.65 30.02
C PRO A 579 10.21 -7.47 31.40
N GLU A 580 10.72 -8.57 31.99
CA GLU A 580 11.29 -8.55 33.34
C GLU A 580 12.55 -7.66 33.45
N ASP A 581 13.23 -7.41 32.33
CA ASP A 581 14.48 -6.66 32.24
C ASP A 581 14.28 -5.18 31.83
N TYR A 582 13.06 -4.74 31.57
CA TYR A 582 12.80 -3.35 31.20
C TYR A 582 13.13 -2.37 32.36
N PRO A 583 13.98 -1.36 32.14
CA PRO A 583 14.46 -0.47 33.21
C PRO A 583 13.42 0.61 33.56
N LEU A 584 12.42 0.23 34.36
CA LEU A 584 11.32 1.09 34.83
C LEU A 584 11.79 2.35 35.57
N ASP A 585 13.00 2.33 36.12
CA ASP A 585 13.62 3.45 36.81
C ASP A 585 14.18 4.52 35.85
N VAL A 586 14.52 4.13 34.61
CA VAL A 586 15.00 5.05 33.56
C VAL A 586 13.81 5.71 32.86
N VAL A 587 12.89 4.90 32.32
CA VAL A 587 11.68 5.41 31.65
C VAL A 587 10.44 4.67 32.16
N PRO A 588 9.78 5.19 33.21
CA PRO A 588 8.56 4.60 33.72
C PRO A 588 7.41 4.69 32.69
N LEU A 589 6.52 3.70 32.73
CA LEU A 589 5.34 3.67 31.87
C LEU A 589 4.23 4.59 32.44
N PRO A 590 3.44 5.27 31.59
CA PRO A 590 2.29 6.03 32.04
C PRO A 590 1.23 5.12 32.70
N LYS A 591 0.42 5.69 33.60
CA LYS A 591 -0.66 4.90 34.24
C LYS A 591 -1.67 4.44 33.20
N ASN A 592 -2.14 3.19 33.33
CA ASN A 592 -3.09 2.57 32.42
C ASN A 592 -2.62 2.55 30.96
N ALA A 593 -1.31 2.45 30.74
CA ALA A 593 -0.74 2.18 29.43
C ALA A 593 -0.80 0.67 29.16
N ALA A 594 -1.36 0.30 28.01
CA ALA A 594 -1.33 -1.05 27.47
C ALA A 594 -0.12 -1.18 26.55
N ILE A 595 0.72 -2.21 26.75
CA ILE A 595 1.83 -2.51 25.84
C ILE A 595 1.24 -3.28 24.66
N VAL A 596 1.42 -2.74 23.45
CA VAL A 596 0.90 -3.34 22.21
C VAL A 596 1.99 -3.89 21.30
N ILE A 597 3.21 -3.37 21.41
CA ILE A 597 4.39 -3.87 20.69
C ILE A 597 5.58 -3.83 21.65
N TYR A 598 6.36 -4.90 21.67
CA TYR A 598 7.66 -4.94 22.33
C TYR A 598 8.69 -5.59 21.40
N GLU A 599 9.85 -4.97 21.31
CA GLU A 599 11.02 -5.46 20.59
C GLU A 599 12.25 -5.37 21.49
N SER A 600 13.02 -6.46 21.56
CA SER A 600 14.35 -6.47 22.17
C SER A 600 15.38 -6.11 21.10
N LEU A 601 16.07 -4.99 21.30
CA LEU A 601 17.16 -4.56 20.42
C LEU A 601 18.43 -5.29 20.86
N SER A 602 18.74 -6.44 20.25
CA SER A 602 19.97 -7.19 20.52
C SER A 602 20.70 -7.49 19.22
N GLU A 603 21.43 -6.52 18.68
CA GLU A 603 22.28 -6.71 17.51
C GLU A 603 23.75 -6.95 17.91
N GLY A 604 24.37 -7.96 17.31
CA GLY A 604 25.82 -7.97 17.02
C GLY A 604 26.80 -7.97 18.20
N GLY A 605 26.34 -8.02 19.45
CA GLY A 605 27.17 -8.23 20.63
C GLY A 605 27.72 -7.00 21.35
N VAL A 606 27.12 -5.80 21.22
CA VAL A 606 27.62 -4.62 21.95
C VAL A 606 26.56 -3.76 22.69
N SER A 607 25.25 -3.87 22.46
CA SER A 607 24.26 -3.14 23.28
C SER A 607 22.91 -3.86 23.33
N SER A 608 22.38 -4.07 24.53
CA SER A 608 21.00 -4.53 24.73
C SER A 608 20.08 -3.33 24.83
N GLY A 609 18.98 -3.30 24.10
CA GLY A 609 18.00 -2.23 24.14
C GLY A 609 16.57 -2.74 24.13
N HIS A 610 15.64 -1.83 24.34
CA HIS A 610 14.21 -2.10 24.36
C HIS A 610 13.49 -1.07 23.50
N SER A 611 12.56 -1.52 22.67
CA SER A 611 11.61 -0.68 21.96
C SER A 611 10.19 -1.11 22.36
N LEU A 612 9.39 -0.19 22.91
CA LEU A 612 8.00 -0.43 23.29
C LEU A 612 7.09 0.55 22.59
N THR A 613 5.94 0.06 22.15
CA THR A 613 4.81 0.91 21.77
C THR A 613 3.65 0.67 22.73
N LEU A 614 3.12 1.76 23.26
CA LEU A 614 2.06 1.77 24.26
C LEU A 614 0.83 2.51 23.71
N LYS A 615 -0.37 2.05 24.08
CA LYS A 615 -1.62 2.82 23.96
C LYS A 615 -2.06 3.31 25.33
N THR A 616 -2.60 4.53 25.39
CA THR A 616 -3.13 5.08 26.65
C THR A 616 -4.38 5.93 26.43
N THR A 617 -5.28 5.88 27.41
CA THR A 617 -6.52 6.66 27.44
C THR A 617 -6.29 8.15 27.74
N ALA A 618 -5.11 8.51 28.25
CA ALA A 618 -4.70 9.89 28.46
C ALA A 618 -4.47 10.61 27.12
N ALA A 619 -4.71 11.92 27.07
CA ALA A 619 -4.47 12.71 25.86
C ALA A 619 -2.96 12.98 25.63
N PRO A 620 -2.50 13.26 24.40
CA PRO A 620 -1.07 13.40 24.11
C PRO A 620 -0.40 14.46 24.99
N ALA A 621 -1.07 15.58 25.21
CA ALA A 621 -0.59 16.66 26.08
C ALA A 621 -0.40 16.22 27.56
N GLU A 622 -1.24 15.31 28.07
CA GLU A 622 -1.11 14.79 29.44
C GLU A 622 0.10 13.87 29.57
N ILE A 623 0.35 13.06 28.54
CA ILE A 623 1.52 12.18 28.48
C ILE A 623 2.81 12.96 28.27
N SER A 624 2.82 13.99 27.41
CA SER A 624 3.97 14.88 27.26
C SER A 624 4.28 15.60 28.57
N ALA A 625 3.27 16.05 29.32
CA ALA A 625 3.46 16.65 30.65
C ALA A 625 4.02 15.63 31.68
N TYR A 626 3.56 14.38 31.61
CA TYR A 626 4.11 13.28 32.41
C TYR A 626 5.61 13.08 32.13
N TYR A 627 6.01 12.92 30.87
CA TYR A 627 7.41 12.71 30.52
C TYR A 627 8.30 13.93 30.77
N THR A 628 7.77 15.14 30.62
CA THR A 628 8.47 16.38 31.03
C THR A 628 8.81 16.35 32.52
N THR A 629 7.92 15.79 33.36
CA THR A 629 8.17 15.63 34.79
C THR A 629 9.17 14.50 35.06
N VAL A 630 9.04 13.38 34.34
CA VAL A 630 9.93 12.22 34.45
C VAL A 630 11.37 12.59 34.11
N PHE A 631 11.59 13.45 33.10
CA PHE A 631 12.91 13.88 32.63
C PHE A 631 13.38 15.23 33.20
N ALA A 632 12.68 15.79 34.20
CA ALA A 632 12.99 17.12 34.74
C ALA A 632 14.41 17.23 35.34
N ASP A 633 14.96 16.11 35.84
CA ASP A 633 16.29 16.04 36.45
C ASP A 633 17.39 15.59 35.47
N SER A 634 17.06 15.40 34.19
CA SER A 634 18.01 14.95 33.16
C SER A 634 18.50 16.14 32.33
N GLU A 635 19.78 16.52 32.51
CA GLU A 635 20.38 17.67 31.79
C GLU A 635 20.56 17.40 30.28
N ASP A 636 20.62 16.14 29.87
CA ASP A 636 20.94 15.72 28.51
C ASP A 636 19.70 15.32 27.68
N ILE A 637 18.48 15.57 28.15
CA ILE A 637 17.25 15.28 27.40
C ILE A 637 16.78 16.52 26.65
N GLU A 638 16.79 16.45 25.33
CA GLU A 638 16.21 17.45 24.44
C GLU A 638 14.72 17.16 24.20
N VAL A 639 13.90 18.22 24.14
CA VAL A 639 12.47 18.12 23.87
C VAL A 639 12.16 18.85 22.57
N MET A 640 11.64 18.10 21.59
CA MET A 640 11.20 18.62 20.31
C MET A 640 9.68 18.51 20.21
N ASN A 641 9.01 19.61 19.83
CA ASN A 641 7.56 19.63 19.61
C ASN A 641 7.27 19.87 18.13
N MET A 642 6.46 19.00 17.54
CA MET A 642 6.06 19.04 16.13
C MET A 642 4.53 18.87 16.03
N GLY A 643 3.79 19.96 16.24
CA GLY A 643 2.33 19.92 16.26
C GLY A 643 1.78 19.17 17.47
N GLU A 644 1.05 18.08 17.26
CA GLU A 644 0.53 17.21 18.32
C GLU A 644 1.52 16.13 18.78
N MET A 645 2.72 16.11 18.19
CA MET A 645 3.79 15.17 18.53
C MET A 645 4.84 15.84 19.45
N THR A 646 5.25 15.14 20.50
CA THR A 646 6.37 15.53 21.37
C THR A 646 7.40 14.41 21.40
N ILE A 647 8.67 14.74 21.17
CA ILE A 647 9.80 13.81 21.24
C ILE A 647 10.73 14.25 22.36
N PHE A 648 11.08 13.31 23.26
CA PHE A 648 12.12 13.44 24.26
C PHE A 648 13.29 12.57 23.81
N SER A 649 14.48 13.13 23.62
CA SER A 649 15.64 12.35 23.17
C SER A 649 16.91 12.79 23.89
N GLY A 650 17.74 11.84 24.31
CA GLY A 650 18.99 12.16 25.01
C GLY A 650 19.50 11.01 25.88
N GLN A 651 20.30 11.33 26.89
CA GLN A 651 20.83 10.33 27.83
C GLN A 651 20.17 10.42 29.21
N ARG A 652 19.90 9.25 29.81
CA ARG A 652 19.50 9.14 31.22
C ARG A 652 20.11 7.89 31.85
N GLY A 653 21.00 8.11 32.82
CA GLY A 653 21.80 7.01 33.36
C GLY A 653 22.78 6.53 32.29
N ASP A 654 22.89 5.22 32.13
CA ASP A 654 23.73 4.60 31.09
C ASP A 654 22.96 4.34 29.79
N CYS A 655 21.68 4.75 29.71
CA CYS A 655 20.83 4.53 28.55
C CYS A 655 20.73 5.77 27.65
N GLU A 656 20.79 5.56 26.34
CA GLU A 656 20.24 6.49 25.35
C GLU A 656 18.72 6.28 25.26
N VAL A 657 17.97 7.35 25.45
CA VAL A 657 16.51 7.35 25.59
C VAL A 657 15.89 8.15 24.46
N SER A 658 14.86 7.58 23.83
CA SER A 658 13.96 8.27 22.91
C SER A 658 12.52 7.96 23.30
N VAL A 659 11.71 8.97 23.62
CA VAL A 659 10.28 8.83 23.90
C VAL A 659 9.50 9.72 22.95
N MET A 660 8.67 9.14 22.11
CA MET A 660 7.77 9.86 21.23
C MET A 660 6.33 9.71 21.71
N VAL A 661 5.62 10.83 21.81
CA VAL A 661 4.22 10.92 22.21
C VAL A 661 3.42 11.51 21.06
N THR A 662 2.35 10.84 20.63
CA THR A 662 1.49 11.31 19.54
C THR A 662 0.03 10.84 19.73
N ALA A 663 -0.89 11.36 18.92
CA ALA A 663 -2.26 10.85 18.83
C ALA A 663 -2.27 9.37 18.40
N ASN A 664 -3.18 8.58 18.98
CA ASN A 664 -3.26 7.15 18.67
C ASN A 664 -3.70 6.91 17.22
N SER A 665 -2.84 6.28 16.42
CA SER A 665 -3.11 5.84 15.05
C SER A 665 -3.30 4.32 14.92
N LEU A 666 -3.12 3.55 15.99
CA LEU A 666 -3.11 2.09 16.00
C LEU A 666 -4.50 1.46 16.27
N GLY A 667 -5.58 2.24 16.17
CA GLY A 667 -6.95 1.82 16.50
C GLY A 667 -7.21 1.67 18.01
N GLY A 668 -8.46 1.39 18.38
CA GLY A 668 -8.90 1.28 19.78
C GLY A 668 -9.61 2.54 20.31
N THR A 669 -9.91 2.57 21.62
CA THR A 669 -10.58 3.72 22.28
C THR A 669 -9.60 4.68 22.96
N GLU A 670 -8.32 4.31 22.97
CA GLU A 670 -7.19 5.04 23.52
C GLU A 670 -6.88 6.28 22.68
N LYS A 671 -6.44 7.34 23.34
CA LYS A 671 -6.25 8.65 22.71
C LYS A 671 -4.84 8.91 22.24
N SER A 672 -3.86 8.26 22.87
CA SER A 672 -2.44 8.50 22.57
C SER A 672 -1.69 7.20 22.35
N MET A 673 -0.67 7.29 21.50
CA MET A 673 0.37 6.30 21.31
C MET A 673 1.68 6.85 21.89
N VAL A 674 2.42 6.01 22.60
CA VAL A 674 3.75 6.33 23.13
C VAL A 674 4.74 5.30 22.61
N GLN A 675 5.79 5.74 21.95
CA GLN A 675 6.91 4.88 21.57
C GLN A 675 8.10 5.19 22.46
N ILE A 676 8.69 4.17 23.08
CA ILE A 676 9.85 4.28 23.96
C ILE A 676 10.96 3.42 23.38
N THR A 677 12.12 4.01 23.10
CA THR A 677 13.33 3.31 22.69
C THR A 677 14.43 3.58 23.71
N LEU A 678 15.05 2.50 24.21
CA LEU A 678 16.15 2.52 25.15
C LEU A 678 17.31 1.71 24.58
N ILE A 679 18.51 2.27 24.58
CA ILE A 679 19.73 1.59 24.14
C ILE A 679 20.75 1.69 25.29
N ASN A 680 21.21 0.55 25.81
CA ASN A 680 22.21 0.49 26.90
C ASN A 680 23.65 0.45 26.39
#